data_AF-A0A9X4BPS9-F1
#
_entry.id   AF-A0A9X4BPS9-F1
#
_cell.length_a   1.000
_cell.length_b   1.000
_cell.length_c   1.000
_cell.angle_alpha   90.00
_cell.angle_beta   90.00
_cell.angle_gamma   90.00
#
_symmetry.space_group_name_H-M   'P 1'
#
loop_
_entity.id
_entity.type
_entity.pdbx_description
1 polymer ?
#
loop_
_entity_poly.entity_id
_entity_poly.type
_entity_poly.pdbx_seq_one_letter_code
_entity_poly.pdbx_strand_id
1 'polypeptide(L)'
;MNAVPVETPKDAARRLAAGAIAKGYRPVALHEYCDASGAPLFWRIRCRHSETGDKWIRPMRRDGLGFAIGEPPTPHAGKPLYRLPELLADAAATVWIVEGESCADALAKAGKVVTTSGSASSADAADWEPLRGRRVILWSDHDKAGEGYADTVADHLCALGCDVARVEAVALNLPVGGDAVDWLAANPGGDLDTLPIAASPAVRFHAGDFAPEPLRRPVPPPDPYPVAELGPILQPAAESLRRVIQAPDAVCGASVLAAASLAAQALADVENDGRTCPLSLWMLTVAESGERKSAVDSEAMRAARDYEKALAKAHESAQEAHAAELAEWEARCTDAKAKAKKKQGAGLADALRSIGPAPLAPLVPRVTVADFTAEGLAKLLSAGWPTVGAFTDEAALVFGGHGMSKETVTRTAGTLCKLWDSGTLDRVRALDGATKLHGRRLALHLMAQPVIAERALSDDVLSGQGFLARCLLAWPQSTAGTRPYKAESLRDDAALGRLAHRLGELHREPLPLAPGERQELQPRALRLSADAKTAWVQLHDAVESGMRAGGPFATVKPWASKTPEQALRIAGVLSLLESSAAQEIDAGTLGRAAELALWHLNEAARLAGTAELSPEVRDAEALLGWCHETGRTRLYSTDALQRGPARIRERETFTQAMGELERAGWAESVEGGAILDGKQRRNVWRIVPGSG
;
A
#
# COMPACT_ATOMS: atom_id res chain seq x y z
N MET A 1 51.38 -24.46 -47.09
CA MET A 1 50.11 -24.01 -46.45
C MET A 1 50.46 -22.88 -45.51
N ASN A 2 50.22 -21.63 -45.93
CA ASN A 2 50.47 -20.46 -45.10
C ASN A 2 49.41 -20.41 -44.01
N ALA A 3 49.82 -20.54 -42.74
CA ALA A 3 48.93 -20.39 -41.60
C ALA A 3 48.33 -18.98 -41.62
N VAL A 4 47.01 -18.87 -41.69
CA VAL A 4 46.29 -17.61 -41.52
C VAL A 4 46.64 -17.07 -40.12
N PRO A 5 47.13 -15.81 -39.98
CA PRO A 5 47.43 -15.26 -38.66
C PRO A 5 46.12 -15.14 -37.87
N VAL A 6 46.01 -15.92 -36.79
CA VAL A 6 44.88 -15.81 -35.86
C VAL A 6 45.15 -14.62 -34.95
N GLU A 7 44.27 -13.62 -34.99
CA GLU A 7 44.33 -12.44 -34.11
C GLU A 7 44.37 -12.88 -32.64
N THR A 8 45.27 -12.34 -31.83
CA THR A 8 45.30 -12.65 -30.39
C THR A 8 44.25 -11.83 -29.64
N PRO A 9 43.73 -12.30 -28.49
CA PRO A 9 42.80 -11.51 -27.67
C PRO A 9 43.36 -10.12 -27.28
N LYS A 10 44.67 -10.00 -27.07
CA LYS A 10 45.32 -8.73 -26.73
C LYS A 10 45.32 -7.75 -27.93
N ASP A 11 45.56 -8.25 -29.13
CA ASP A 11 45.55 -7.44 -30.35
C ASP A 11 44.11 -7.00 -30.69
N ALA A 12 43.15 -7.93 -30.55
CA ALA A 12 41.73 -7.64 -30.67
C ALA A 12 41.26 -6.58 -29.67
N ALA A 13 41.64 -6.69 -28.39
CA ALA A 13 41.27 -5.71 -27.36
C ALA A 13 41.78 -4.31 -27.71
N ARG A 14 43.02 -4.19 -28.21
CA ARG A 14 43.59 -2.91 -28.66
C ARG A 14 42.83 -2.34 -29.85
N ARG A 15 42.49 -3.18 -30.84
CA ARG A 15 41.70 -2.79 -32.02
C ARG A 15 40.31 -2.31 -31.61
N LEU A 16 39.60 -3.07 -30.76
CA LEU A 16 38.25 -2.75 -30.32
C LEU A 16 38.20 -1.52 -29.41
N ALA A 17 39.26 -1.26 -28.65
CA ALA A 17 39.40 -0.06 -27.82
C ALA A 17 39.98 1.16 -28.57
N ALA A 18 40.32 1.05 -29.86
CA ALA A 18 41.03 2.11 -30.61
C ALA A 18 40.32 3.47 -30.52
N GLY A 19 38.99 3.50 -30.57
CA GLY A 19 38.20 4.73 -30.43
C GLY A 19 38.26 5.36 -29.03
N ALA A 20 38.40 4.56 -27.97
CA ALA A 20 38.65 5.06 -26.63
C ALA A 20 40.10 5.53 -26.48
N ILE A 21 41.05 4.80 -27.06
CA ILE A 21 42.48 5.17 -27.05
C ILE A 21 42.71 6.52 -27.74
N ALA A 22 42.06 6.75 -28.88
CA ALA A 22 42.09 8.04 -29.58
C ALA A 22 41.55 9.21 -28.73
N LYS A 23 40.70 8.91 -27.74
CA LYS A 23 40.12 9.88 -26.80
C LYS A 23 40.91 10.00 -25.50
N GLY A 24 42.17 9.55 -25.45
CA GLY A 24 43.05 9.71 -24.28
C GLY A 24 42.98 8.59 -23.23
N TYR A 25 42.25 7.49 -23.50
CA TYR A 25 42.24 6.31 -22.64
C TYR A 25 43.47 5.42 -22.88
N ARG A 26 44.04 4.88 -21.80
CA ARG A 26 45.13 3.91 -21.85
C ARG A 26 44.62 2.53 -21.44
N PRO A 27 44.95 1.45 -22.17
CA PRO A 27 44.64 0.08 -21.74
C PRO A 27 45.31 -0.23 -20.40
N VAL A 28 44.54 -0.77 -19.46
CA VAL A 28 44.99 -1.08 -18.09
C VAL A 28 45.01 -2.58 -17.83
N ALA A 29 43.95 -3.27 -18.24
CA ALA A 29 43.83 -4.72 -18.03
C ALA A 29 42.93 -5.36 -19.09
N LEU A 30 43.09 -6.67 -19.25
CA LEU A 30 42.22 -7.54 -20.03
C LEU A 30 41.89 -8.75 -19.16
N HIS A 31 40.70 -8.78 -18.58
CA HIS A 31 40.27 -9.84 -17.66
C HIS A 31 39.61 -10.96 -18.46
N GLU A 32 40.07 -12.19 -18.29
CA GLU A 32 39.60 -13.37 -19.01
C GLU A 32 38.64 -14.18 -18.15
N TYR A 33 37.46 -14.50 -18.68
CA TYR A 33 36.48 -15.37 -18.05
C TYR A 33 36.52 -16.73 -18.72
N CYS A 34 36.69 -17.78 -17.92
CA CYS A 34 36.79 -19.16 -18.38
C CYS A 34 35.63 -20.01 -17.87
N ASP A 35 35.36 -21.11 -18.56
CA ASP A 35 34.53 -22.18 -18.03
C ASP A 35 35.29 -23.02 -16.99
N ALA A 36 34.60 -24.02 -16.42
CA ALA A 36 35.16 -24.93 -15.41
C ALA A 36 36.37 -25.75 -15.90
N SER A 37 36.55 -25.90 -17.23
CA SER A 37 37.69 -26.60 -17.82
C SER A 37 38.91 -25.69 -18.06
N GLY A 38 38.75 -24.38 -17.82
CA GLY A 38 39.75 -23.36 -18.14
C GLY A 38 39.70 -22.87 -19.57
N ALA A 39 38.68 -23.23 -20.35
CA ALA A 39 38.52 -22.73 -21.72
C ALA A 39 37.96 -21.28 -21.70
N PRO A 40 38.51 -20.34 -22.49
CA PRO A 40 38.06 -18.95 -22.47
C PRO A 40 36.66 -18.78 -23.06
N LEU A 41 35.78 -18.09 -22.33
CA LEU A 41 34.42 -17.76 -22.75
C LEU A 41 34.33 -16.36 -23.33
N PHE A 42 34.85 -15.36 -22.60
CA PHE A 42 34.89 -13.96 -23.03
C PHE A 42 35.93 -13.18 -22.23
N TRP A 43 36.17 -11.92 -22.62
CA TRP A 43 37.11 -11.03 -21.94
C TRP A 43 36.48 -9.69 -21.64
N ARG A 44 36.96 -8.99 -20.61
CA ARG A 44 36.61 -7.60 -20.32
C ARG A 44 37.82 -6.69 -20.51
N ILE A 45 37.68 -5.78 -21.47
CA ILE A 45 38.69 -4.77 -21.78
C ILE A 45 38.51 -3.62 -20.79
N ARG A 46 39.57 -3.25 -20.08
CA ARG A 46 39.58 -2.11 -19.16
C ARG A 46 40.61 -1.08 -19.63
N CYS A 47 40.15 0.14 -19.88
CA CYS A 47 40.99 1.30 -20.14
C CYS A 47 40.70 2.41 -19.12
N ARG A 48 41.69 3.27 -18.85
CA ARG A 48 41.55 4.43 -17.95
C ARG A 48 42.00 5.70 -18.66
N HIS A 49 41.21 6.76 -18.58
CA HIS A 49 41.55 8.05 -19.15
C HIS A 49 42.73 8.67 -18.37
N SER A 50 43.75 9.12 -19.10
CA SER A 50 45.01 9.53 -18.47
C SER A 50 44.94 10.86 -17.72
N GLU A 51 43.96 11.72 -18.02
CA GLU A 51 43.79 13.04 -17.37
C GLU A 51 42.63 13.07 -16.37
N THR A 52 41.51 12.42 -16.67
CA THR A 52 40.28 12.47 -15.87
C THR A 52 40.13 11.29 -14.91
N GLY A 53 40.87 10.20 -15.13
CA GLY A 53 40.74 8.96 -14.35
C GLY A 53 39.54 8.09 -14.73
N ASP A 54 38.71 8.51 -15.69
CA ASP A 54 37.51 7.79 -16.11
C ASP A 54 37.80 6.38 -16.58
N LYS A 55 36.93 5.44 -16.23
CA LYS A 55 37.05 4.02 -16.60
C LYS A 55 36.24 3.76 -17.88
N TRP A 56 36.84 3.11 -18.87
CA TRP A 56 36.14 2.54 -20.02
C TRP A 56 36.25 1.02 -19.95
N ILE A 57 35.12 0.36 -19.73
CA ILE A 57 35.05 -1.10 -19.57
C ILE A 57 34.06 -1.67 -20.58
N ARG A 58 34.51 -2.61 -21.42
CA ARG A 58 33.63 -3.30 -22.38
C ARG A 58 33.98 -4.78 -22.49
N PRO A 59 32.96 -5.67 -22.53
CA PRO A 59 33.17 -7.07 -22.82
C PRO A 59 33.48 -7.27 -24.30
N MET A 60 34.28 -8.28 -24.61
CA MET A 60 34.51 -8.81 -25.95
C MET A 60 34.40 -10.34 -25.93
N ARG A 61 33.87 -10.91 -27.01
CA ARG A 61 33.77 -12.36 -27.21
C ARG A 61 34.42 -12.75 -28.53
N ARG A 62 34.68 -14.04 -28.67
CA ARG A 62 35.10 -14.62 -29.93
C ARG A 62 33.91 -14.67 -30.90
N ASP A 63 34.14 -14.26 -32.15
CA ASP A 63 33.16 -14.26 -33.23
C ASP A 63 33.79 -14.92 -34.47
N GLY A 64 33.55 -16.22 -34.62
CA GLY A 64 34.23 -17.05 -35.61
C GLY A 64 35.75 -17.08 -35.42
N LEU A 65 36.49 -16.59 -36.43
CA LEU A 65 37.96 -16.48 -36.41
C LEU A 65 38.47 -15.15 -35.81
N GLY A 66 37.58 -14.22 -35.43
CA GLY A 66 37.93 -12.91 -34.87
C GLY A 66 37.25 -12.62 -33.53
N PHE A 67 37.17 -11.33 -33.16
CA PHE A 67 36.60 -10.86 -31.91
C PHE A 67 35.70 -9.64 -32.11
N ALA A 68 34.61 -9.58 -31.34
CA ALA A 68 33.62 -8.50 -31.36
C ALA A 68 33.24 -8.06 -29.94
N ILE A 69 32.75 -6.82 -29.81
CA ILE A 69 32.23 -6.29 -28.53
C ILE A 69 30.92 -7.00 -28.15
N GLY A 70 30.76 -7.25 -26.85
CA GLY A 70 29.59 -7.86 -26.24
C GLY A 70 29.90 -9.18 -25.55
N GLU A 71 29.05 -9.55 -24.60
CA GLU A 71 29.10 -10.85 -23.91
C GLU A 71 28.48 -11.95 -24.80
N PRO A 72 28.87 -13.22 -24.64
CA PRO A 72 28.12 -14.34 -25.19
C PRO A 72 26.74 -14.45 -24.51
N PRO A 73 25.78 -15.18 -25.10
CA PRO A 73 24.51 -15.47 -24.44
C PRO A 73 24.73 -16.09 -23.05
N THR A 74 23.97 -15.62 -22.06
CA THR A 74 24.08 -16.12 -20.68
C THR A 74 23.75 -17.62 -20.63
N PRO A 75 24.63 -18.46 -20.06
CA PRO A 75 24.31 -19.87 -19.81
C PRO A 75 23.08 -20.03 -18.91
N HIS A 76 22.38 -21.16 -19.02
CA HIS A 76 21.22 -21.46 -18.14
C HIS A 76 21.56 -21.45 -16.64
N ALA A 77 22.81 -21.77 -16.29
CA ALA A 77 23.29 -21.76 -14.90
C ALA A 77 23.65 -20.36 -14.36
N GLY A 78 23.66 -19.33 -15.22
CA GLY A 78 24.12 -17.98 -14.87
C GLY A 78 25.48 -17.63 -15.48
N LYS A 79 25.95 -16.41 -15.24
CA LYS A 79 27.23 -15.90 -15.73
C LYS A 79 28.39 -16.51 -14.94
N PRO A 80 29.49 -16.92 -15.59
CA PRO A 80 30.63 -17.51 -14.91
C PRO A 80 31.31 -16.49 -13.98
N LEU A 81 31.76 -16.97 -12.82
CA LEU A 81 32.58 -16.19 -11.90
C LEU A 81 33.99 -15.94 -12.45
N TYR A 82 34.58 -14.78 -12.15
CA TYR A 82 35.96 -14.49 -12.53
C TYR A 82 36.93 -15.41 -11.79
N ARG A 83 37.95 -15.96 -12.47
CA ARG A 83 38.90 -16.94 -11.89
C ARG A 83 38.27 -18.26 -11.43
N LEU A 84 37.22 -18.70 -12.14
CA LEU A 84 36.52 -19.95 -11.84
C LEU A 84 37.44 -21.19 -11.81
N PRO A 85 38.40 -21.40 -12.73
CA PRO A 85 39.29 -22.56 -12.66
C PRO A 85 40.13 -22.60 -11.37
N GLU A 86 40.66 -21.45 -10.94
CA GLU A 86 41.41 -21.33 -9.68
C GLU A 86 40.52 -21.57 -8.47
N LEU A 87 39.27 -21.12 -8.53
CA LEU A 87 38.26 -21.36 -7.49
C LEU A 87 37.95 -22.86 -7.34
N LEU A 88 37.87 -23.59 -8.46
CA LEU A 88 37.56 -25.02 -8.48
C LEU A 88 38.76 -25.91 -8.14
N ALA A 89 39.99 -25.42 -8.32
CA ALA A 89 41.22 -26.16 -8.05
C ALA A 89 41.42 -26.48 -6.56
N ASP A 90 40.91 -25.62 -5.67
CA ASP A 90 40.93 -25.85 -4.22
C ASP A 90 39.53 -25.61 -3.64
N ALA A 91 38.78 -26.69 -3.46
CA ALA A 91 37.43 -26.65 -2.91
C ALA A 91 37.38 -26.37 -1.40
N ALA A 92 38.49 -26.51 -0.68
CA ALA A 92 38.57 -26.34 0.78
C ALA A 92 39.04 -24.93 1.20
N ALA A 93 39.68 -24.19 0.30
CA ALA A 93 40.12 -22.83 0.57
C ALA A 93 38.96 -21.89 0.95
N THR A 94 39.26 -20.94 1.85
CA THR A 94 38.39 -19.79 2.10
C THR A 94 38.44 -18.85 0.89
N VAL A 95 37.26 -18.49 0.38
CA VAL A 95 37.13 -17.69 -0.85
C VAL A 95 36.89 -16.23 -0.51
N TRP A 96 37.62 -15.34 -1.13
CA TRP A 96 37.39 -13.89 -1.04
C TRP A 96 36.52 -13.43 -2.20
N ILE A 97 35.55 -12.56 -1.95
CA ILE A 97 34.73 -11.95 -3.01
C ILE A 97 34.84 -10.44 -2.90
N VAL A 98 35.14 -9.83 -4.04
CA VAL A 98 35.27 -8.38 -4.21
C VAL A 98 34.38 -7.90 -5.36
N GLU A 99 34.14 -6.60 -5.46
CA GLU A 99 33.23 -6.05 -6.47
C GLU A 99 33.81 -6.13 -7.91
N GLY A 100 35.11 -5.90 -8.07
CA GLY A 100 35.75 -5.77 -9.39
C GLY A 100 36.95 -6.70 -9.61
N GLU A 101 37.25 -6.98 -10.89
CA GLU A 101 38.28 -7.95 -11.28
C GLU A 101 39.69 -7.47 -10.92
N SER A 102 39.95 -6.16 -10.88
CA SER A 102 41.26 -5.62 -10.48
C SER A 102 41.55 -5.81 -8.98
N CYS A 103 40.54 -5.72 -8.12
CA CYS A 103 40.66 -6.05 -6.70
C CYS A 103 40.91 -7.55 -6.53
N ALA A 104 40.23 -8.38 -7.35
CA ALA A 104 40.44 -9.82 -7.33
C ALA A 104 41.87 -10.18 -7.75
N ASP A 105 42.40 -9.54 -8.80
CA ASP A 105 43.80 -9.76 -9.21
C ASP A 105 44.81 -9.30 -8.15
N ALA A 106 44.52 -8.25 -7.39
CA ALA A 106 45.38 -7.78 -6.30
C ALA A 106 45.42 -8.76 -5.12
N LEU A 107 44.25 -9.24 -4.65
CA LEU A 107 44.17 -10.24 -3.59
C LEU A 107 44.73 -11.61 -4.01
N ALA A 108 44.56 -11.99 -5.29
CA ALA A 108 45.14 -13.21 -5.83
C ALA A 108 46.68 -13.15 -5.81
N LYS A 109 47.28 -12.00 -6.17
CA LYS A 109 48.73 -11.79 -6.05
C LYS A 109 49.22 -11.84 -4.61
N ALA A 110 48.37 -11.49 -3.65
CA ALA A 110 48.61 -11.64 -2.22
C ALA A 110 48.37 -13.07 -1.70
N GLY A 111 48.11 -14.03 -2.58
CA GLY A 111 48.02 -15.46 -2.25
C GLY A 111 46.65 -15.94 -1.77
N LYS A 112 45.58 -15.16 -1.93
CA LYS A 112 44.21 -15.57 -1.55
C LYS A 112 43.45 -16.16 -2.74
N VAL A 113 42.60 -17.15 -2.48
CA VAL A 113 41.61 -17.64 -3.47
C VAL A 113 40.48 -16.62 -3.53
N VAL A 114 40.27 -16.00 -4.69
CA VAL A 114 39.41 -14.83 -4.83
C VAL A 114 38.65 -14.84 -6.16
N THR A 115 37.43 -14.30 -6.13
CA THR A 115 36.56 -14.19 -7.30
C THR A 115 35.72 -12.91 -7.27
N THR A 116 34.98 -12.66 -8.34
CA THR A 116 33.98 -11.60 -8.46
C THR A 116 32.92 -11.94 -9.52
N SER A 117 31.71 -11.41 -9.37
CA SER A 117 30.68 -11.42 -10.43
C SER A 117 30.97 -10.40 -11.54
N GLY A 118 31.92 -9.48 -11.30
CA GLY A 118 32.46 -8.51 -12.27
C GLY A 118 31.99 -7.07 -12.10
N SER A 119 30.96 -6.79 -11.29
CA SER A 119 30.49 -5.43 -10.95
C SER A 119 29.46 -5.44 -9.82
N ALA A 120 29.20 -4.31 -9.16
CA ALA A 120 28.12 -4.18 -8.17
C ALA A 120 26.74 -4.62 -8.69
N SER A 121 26.45 -4.47 -9.99
CA SER A 121 25.14 -4.79 -10.57
C SER A 121 25.04 -6.19 -11.21
N SER A 122 26.04 -7.06 -11.05
CA SER A 122 26.06 -8.38 -11.69
C SER A 122 25.80 -9.55 -10.74
N ALA A 123 25.50 -9.27 -9.46
CA ALA A 123 25.32 -10.31 -8.45
C ALA A 123 24.19 -11.30 -8.80
N ASP A 124 23.01 -10.82 -9.19
CA ASP A 124 21.86 -11.69 -9.49
C ASP A 124 22.00 -12.53 -10.76
N ALA A 125 22.86 -12.09 -11.69
CA ALA A 125 23.06 -12.79 -12.96
C ALA A 125 24.19 -13.81 -12.91
N ALA A 126 24.94 -13.89 -11.81
CA ALA A 126 26.10 -14.77 -11.67
C ALA A 126 25.70 -16.19 -11.22
N ASP A 127 26.46 -17.17 -11.69
CA ASP A 127 26.38 -18.55 -11.20
C ASP A 127 27.19 -18.68 -9.90
N TRP A 128 26.51 -18.64 -8.76
CA TRP A 128 27.13 -18.78 -7.44
C TRP A 128 27.30 -20.25 -7.00
N GLU A 129 26.74 -21.21 -7.74
CA GLU A 129 26.76 -22.64 -7.41
C GLU A 129 28.15 -23.20 -7.07
N PRO A 130 29.26 -22.77 -7.73
CA PRO A 130 30.61 -23.22 -7.39
C PRO A 130 31.06 -22.94 -5.95
N LEU A 131 30.33 -22.09 -5.21
CA LEU A 131 30.64 -21.72 -3.83
C LEU A 131 29.86 -22.49 -2.77
N ARG A 132 28.93 -23.36 -3.16
CA ARG A 132 28.04 -24.08 -2.24
C ARG A 132 28.79 -24.70 -1.05
N GLY A 133 28.33 -24.38 0.16
CA GLY A 133 28.86 -24.91 1.41
C GLY A 133 30.26 -24.43 1.82
N ARG A 134 30.85 -23.46 1.11
CA ARG A 134 32.21 -22.98 1.38
C ARG A 134 32.24 -21.82 2.38
N ARG A 135 33.42 -21.56 2.95
CA ARG A 135 33.66 -20.34 3.72
C ARG A 135 34.03 -19.19 2.78
N VAL A 136 33.34 -18.06 2.92
CA VAL A 136 33.48 -16.89 2.07
C VAL A 136 33.71 -15.63 2.90
N ILE A 137 34.65 -14.79 2.47
CA ILE A 137 34.90 -13.46 3.03
C ILE A 137 34.56 -12.41 1.97
N LEU A 138 33.57 -11.56 2.25
CA LEU A 138 33.18 -10.44 1.39
C LEU A 138 33.99 -9.19 1.74
N TRP A 139 34.51 -8.53 0.72
CA TRP A 139 35.16 -7.22 0.83
C TRP A 139 34.70 -6.32 -0.31
N SER A 140 33.72 -5.46 -0.02
CA SER A 140 33.17 -4.47 -0.97
C SER A 140 33.84 -3.11 -0.82
N ASP A 141 33.62 -2.25 -1.81
CA ASP A 141 34.04 -0.85 -1.80
C ASP A 141 33.32 -0.10 -0.66
N HIS A 142 34.00 0.87 -0.03
CA HIS A 142 33.48 1.62 1.12
C HIS A 142 32.47 2.72 0.69
N ASP A 143 31.34 2.31 0.13
CA ASP A 143 30.19 3.17 -0.20
C ASP A 143 28.85 2.41 -0.17
N LYS A 144 27.75 3.12 -0.38
CA LYS A 144 26.39 2.54 -0.37
C LYS A 144 26.15 1.50 -1.46
N ALA A 145 26.81 1.62 -2.61
CA ALA A 145 26.64 0.67 -3.72
C ALA A 145 27.39 -0.64 -3.40
N GLY A 146 28.58 -0.54 -2.81
CA GLY A 146 29.35 -1.67 -2.29
C GLY A 146 28.65 -2.39 -1.14
N GLU A 147 27.98 -1.66 -0.23
CA GLU A 147 27.12 -2.25 0.80
C GLU A 147 25.98 -3.07 0.18
N GLY A 148 25.24 -2.49 -0.78
CA GLY A 148 24.16 -3.19 -1.48
C GLY A 148 24.63 -4.44 -2.23
N TYR A 149 25.79 -4.37 -2.90
CA TYR A 149 26.40 -5.54 -3.55
C TYR A 149 26.73 -6.64 -2.53
N ALA A 150 27.36 -6.28 -1.41
CA ALA A 150 27.71 -7.25 -0.36
C ALA A 150 26.48 -7.91 0.26
N ASP A 151 25.37 -7.18 0.41
CA ASP A 151 24.09 -7.73 0.86
C ASP A 151 23.52 -8.74 -0.13
N THR A 152 23.39 -8.36 -1.40
CA THR A 152 22.87 -9.27 -2.44
C THR A 152 23.71 -10.54 -2.57
N VAL A 153 25.04 -10.41 -2.56
CA VAL A 153 25.94 -11.58 -2.63
C VAL A 153 25.83 -12.45 -1.37
N ALA A 154 25.73 -11.84 -0.18
CA ALA A 154 25.57 -12.60 1.05
C ALA A 154 24.28 -13.43 1.04
N ASP A 155 23.17 -12.88 0.54
CA ASP A 155 21.90 -13.60 0.45
C ASP A 155 22.00 -14.83 -0.47
N HIS A 156 22.58 -14.67 -1.67
CA HIS A 156 22.82 -15.80 -2.59
C HIS A 156 23.69 -16.88 -1.95
N LEU A 157 24.77 -16.50 -1.26
CA LEU A 157 25.69 -17.46 -0.65
C LEU A 157 25.13 -18.15 0.59
N CYS A 158 24.37 -17.42 1.41
CA CYS A 158 23.65 -17.97 2.55
C CYS A 158 22.63 -19.03 2.09
N ALA A 159 21.90 -18.78 1.01
CA ALA A 159 20.99 -19.75 0.40
C ALA A 159 21.71 -21.02 -0.10
N LEU A 160 22.99 -20.90 -0.47
CA LEU A 160 23.86 -22.01 -0.85
C LEU A 160 24.54 -22.70 0.35
N GLY A 161 24.20 -22.32 1.58
CA GLY A 161 24.76 -22.90 2.80
C GLY A 161 26.21 -22.52 3.08
N CYS A 162 26.69 -21.40 2.52
CA CYS A 162 28.05 -20.90 2.75
C CYS A 162 28.21 -20.30 4.15
N ASP A 163 29.42 -20.38 4.71
CA ASP A 163 29.83 -19.63 5.91
C ASP A 163 30.33 -18.25 5.47
N VAL A 164 29.47 -17.22 5.55
CA VAL A 164 29.75 -15.88 5.03
C VAL A 164 30.21 -14.94 6.14
N ALA A 165 31.37 -14.33 5.94
CA ALA A 165 31.91 -13.27 6.79
C ALA A 165 32.22 -12.01 5.95
N ARG A 166 32.33 -10.85 6.59
CA ARG A 166 32.57 -9.56 5.91
C ARG A 166 33.72 -8.79 6.55
N VAL A 167 34.54 -8.16 5.71
CA VAL A 167 35.56 -7.22 6.16
C VAL A 167 34.89 -5.93 6.62
N GLU A 168 35.20 -5.47 7.83
CA GLU A 168 34.67 -4.22 8.37
C GLU A 168 35.43 -3.01 7.80
N ALA A 169 34.95 -2.46 6.69
CA ALA A 169 35.59 -1.31 6.02
C ALA A 169 35.76 -0.08 6.94
N VAL A 170 34.79 0.16 7.85
CA VAL A 170 34.85 1.24 8.85
C VAL A 170 36.02 1.05 9.82
N ALA A 171 36.32 -0.18 10.22
CA ALA A 171 37.44 -0.49 11.12
C ALA A 171 38.81 -0.37 10.43
N LEU A 172 38.83 -0.34 9.09
CA LEU A 172 40.03 -0.14 8.28
C LEU A 172 40.35 1.34 7.98
N ASN A 173 39.50 2.28 8.43
CA ASN A 173 39.65 3.71 8.21
C ASN A 173 39.88 4.09 6.73
N LEU A 174 39.21 3.37 5.82
CA LEU A 174 39.27 3.63 4.38
C LEU A 174 38.48 4.90 4.02
N PRO A 175 38.94 5.69 3.03
CA PRO A 175 38.15 6.81 2.52
C PRO A 175 36.83 6.31 1.89
N VAL A 176 35.85 7.20 1.72
CA VAL A 176 34.62 6.89 0.98
C VAL A 176 34.97 6.48 -0.46
N GLY A 177 34.49 5.32 -0.89
CA GLY A 177 34.85 4.69 -2.17
C GLY A 177 36.20 3.96 -2.18
N GLY A 178 36.85 3.80 -1.02
CA GLY A 178 38.09 3.03 -0.90
C GLY A 178 37.85 1.53 -1.00
N ASP A 179 38.76 0.81 -1.65
CA ASP A 179 38.66 -0.63 -1.92
C ASP A 179 39.85 -1.44 -1.35
N ALA A 180 39.88 -2.75 -1.62
CA ALA A 180 40.98 -3.63 -1.21
C ALA A 180 42.35 -3.25 -1.84
N VAL A 181 42.35 -2.65 -3.03
CA VAL A 181 43.57 -2.17 -3.69
C VAL A 181 44.11 -0.95 -2.97
N ASP A 182 43.24 -0.02 -2.57
CA ASP A 182 43.60 1.16 -1.80
C ASP A 182 44.19 0.77 -0.44
N TRP A 183 43.60 -0.24 0.23
CA TRP A 183 44.14 -0.75 1.49
C TRP A 183 45.53 -1.38 1.33
N LEU A 184 45.73 -2.22 0.31
CA LEU A 184 47.02 -2.85 0.02
C LEU A 184 48.10 -1.83 -0.37
N ALA A 185 47.72 -0.76 -1.06
CA ALA A 185 48.62 0.33 -1.40
C ALA A 185 49.04 1.14 -0.16
N ALA A 186 48.10 1.38 0.76
CA ALA A 186 48.37 2.05 2.03
C ALA A 186 49.15 1.17 3.03
N ASN A 187 49.06 -0.16 2.90
CA ASN A 187 49.70 -1.14 3.78
C ASN A 187 50.56 -2.16 3.02
N PRO A 188 51.71 -1.76 2.44
CA PRO A 188 52.57 -2.69 1.70
C PRO A 188 53.06 -3.84 2.59
N GLY A 189 52.66 -5.08 2.26
CA GLY A 189 52.99 -6.28 3.05
C GLY A 189 52.08 -6.53 4.26
N GLY A 190 50.94 -5.82 4.36
CA GLY A 190 49.95 -6.05 5.41
C GLY A 190 49.40 -7.49 5.40
N ASP A 191 49.18 -8.02 6.60
CA ASP A 191 48.67 -9.38 6.78
C ASP A 191 47.13 -9.41 6.64
N LEU A 192 46.66 -9.93 5.51
CA LEU A 192 45.23 -10.08 5.20
C LEU A 192 44.49 -10.99 6.20
N ASP A 193 45.19 -11.86 6.94
CA ASP A 193 44.58 -12.74 7.94
C ASP A 193 44.31 -12.01 9.26
N THR A 194 44.78 -10.76 9.41
CA THR A 194 44.56 -9.92 10.60
C THR A 194 43.47 -8.87 10.44
N LEU A 195 42.77 -8.87 9.29
CA LEU A 195 41.70 -7.91 9.02
C LEU A 195 40.52 -8.08 10.01
N PRO A 196 39.86 -6.99 10.42
CA PRO A 196 38.65 -7.05 11.22
C PRO A 196 37.53 -7.66 10.37
N ILE A 197 37.14 -8.88 10.73
CA ILE A 197 36.10 -9.64 10.03
C ILE A 197 34.92 -9.85 10.98
N ALA A 198 33.76 -9.32 10.60
CA ALA A 198 32.49 -9.61 11.24
C ALA A 198 31.90 -10.89 10.63
N ALA A 199 31.47 -11.82 11.47
CA ALA A 199 30.59 -12.90 11.01
C ALA A 199 29.25 -12.29 10.59
N SER A 200 28.80 -12.55 9.36
CA SER A 200 27.41 -12.27 9.00
C SER A 200 26.53 -13.16 9.90
N PRO A 201 25.40 -12.69 10.44
CA PRO A 201 24.58 -13.50 11.34
C PRO A 201 24.20 -14.81 10.64
N ALA A 202 24.81 -15.91 11.09
CA ALA A 202 24.69 -17.21 10.46
C ALA A 202 23.29 -17.78 10.70
N VAL A 203 22.39 -17.61 9.75
CA VAL A 203 21.23 -18.48 9.62
C VAL A 203 21.74 -19.80 9.04
N ARG A 204 21.87 -20.82 9.88
CA ARG A 204 22.18 -22.18 9.42
C ARG A 204 20.91 -22.78 8.81
N PHE A 205 20.87 -22.91 7.49
CA PHE A 205 19.76 -23.54 6.78
C PHE A 205 19.88 -25.08 6.85
N HIS A 206 18.89 -25.74 7.42
CA HIS A 206 18.69 -27.17 7.24
C HIS A 206 17.95 -27.40 5.91
N ALA A 207 18.49 -28.26 5.04
CA ALA A 207 17.80 -28.69 3.82
C ALA A 207 16.51 -29.43 4.20
N GLY A 208 15.40 -28.70 4.20
CA GLY A 208 14.09 -29.13 4.69
C GLY A 208 13.13 -27.97 5.01
N ASP A 209 13.65 -26.76 5.27
CA ASP A 209 12.85 -25.60 5.70
C ASP A 209 12.82 -24.46 4.66
N PHE A 210 12.57 -24.76 3.38
CA PHE A 210 12.03 -23.71 2.52
C PHE A 210 10.54 -23.60 2.83
N ALA A 211 10.15 -22.57 3.58
CA ALA A 211 8.78 -22.12 3.55
C ALA A 211 8.46 -21.80 2.08
N PRO A 212 7.42 -22.39 1.49
CA PRO A 212 7.05 -22.12 0.10
C PRO A 212 6.86 -20.62 -0.12
N GLU A 213 7.26 -20.13 -1.29
CA GLU A 213 7.12 -18.72 -1.63
C GLU A 213 5.65 -18.32 -1.54
N PRO A 214 5.29 -17.20 -0.88
CA PRO A 214 3.92 -16.74 -0.89
C PRO A 214 3.41 -16.65 -2.33
N LEU A 215 2.23 -17.21 -2.61
CA LEU A 215 1.60 -17.16 -3.95
C LEU A 215 1.36 -15.72 -4.44
N ARG A 216 1.47 -14.76 -3.53
CA ARG A 216 1.43 -13.33 -3.78
C ARG A 216 2.85 -12.78 -3.76
N ARG A 217 3.20 -11.95 -4.75
CA ARG A 217 4.32 -11.01 -4.55
C ARG A 217 4.02 -10.20 -3.28
N PRO A 218 4.90 -10.16 -2.27
CA PRO A 218 4.65 -9.40 -1.08
C PRO A 218 4.45 -7.94 -1.48
N VAL A 219 3.36 -7.34 -1.00
CA VAL A 219 3.14 -5.91 -1.19
C VAL A 219 4.33 -5.21 -0.54
N PRO A 220 5.06 -4.32 -1.26
CA PRO A 220 6.16 -3.59 -0.64
C PRO A 220 5.64 -2.90 0.63
N PRO A 221 6.49 -2.75 1.68
CA PRO A 221 6.04 -2.17 2.93
C PRO A 221 5.43 -0.77 2.68
N PRO A 222 4.36 -0.41 3.39
CA PRO A 222 3.78 0.93 3.25
C PRO A 222 4.78 1.98 3.77
N ASP A 223 4.77 3.14 3.14
CA ASP A 223 5.50 4.29 3.66
C ASP A 223 4.90 4.70 5.03
N PRO A 224 5.71 5.23 5.97
CA PRO A 224 5.21 5.71 7.25
C PRO A 224 4.11 6.76 7.06
N TYR A 225 3.05 6.70 7.87
CA TYR A 225 1.97 7.68 7.79
C TYR A 225 2.49 9.07 8.20
N PRO A 226 2.17 10.15 7.46
CA PRO A 226 2.69 11.49 7.73
C PRO A 226 1.95 12.15 8.91
N VAL A 227 2.13 11.59 10.12
CA VAL A 227 1.47 12.02 11.36
C VAL A 227 1.73 13.50 11.67
N ALA A 228 2.90 14.02 11.32
CA ALA A 228 3.27 15.43 11.52
C ALA A 228 2.36 16.40 10.74
N GLU A 229 1.81 15.96 9.60
CA GLU A 229 0.98 16.77 8.72
C GLU A 229 -0.47 16.88 9.19
N LEU A 230 -0.86 16.12 10.22
CA LEU A 230 -2.19 16.22 10.84
C LEU A 230 -2.41 17.55 11.59
N GLY A 231 -1.36 18.35 11.79
CA GLY A 231 -1.45 19.65 12.42
C GLY A 231 -1.59 19.59 13.96
N PRO A 232 -1.65 20.75 14.63
CA PRO A 232 -1.38 20.89 16.06
C PRO A 232 -2.41 20.22 16.98
N ILE A 233 -3.62 19.92 16.48
CA ILE A 233 -4.69 19.29 17.25
C ILE A 233 -4.70 17.77 17.04
N LEU A 234 -4.63 17.31 15.79
CA LEU A 234 -4.75 15.89 15.46
C LEU A 234 -3.44 15.13 15.62
N GLN A 235 -2.28 15.75 15.30
CA GLN A 235 -0.97 15.09 15.42
C GLN A 235 -0.73 14.57 16.85
N PRO A 236 -0.79 15.40 17.92
CA PRO A 236 -0.47 14.91 19.26
C PRO A 236 -1.46 13.85 19.75
N ALA A 237 -2.72 13.92 19.29
CA ALA A 237 -3.72 12.90 19.60
C ALA A 237 -3.41 11.57 18.93
N ALA A 238 -3.07 11.57 17.63
CA ALA A 238 -2.65 10.37 16.92
C ALA A 238 -1.38 9.75 17.51
N GLU A 239 -0.41 10.56 17.94
CA GLU A 239 0.79 10.11 18.65
C GLU A 239 0.46 9.46 20.00
N SER A 240 -0.45 10.03 20.78
CA SER A 240 -0.92 9.42 22.04
C SER A 240 -1.64 8.08 21.82
N LEU A 241 -2.49 7.99 20.78
CA LEU A 241 -3.14 6.72 20.41
C LEU A 241 -2.11 5.68 20.00
N ARG A 242 -1.16 6.04 19.13
CA ARG A 242 -0.06 5.15 18.72
C ARG A 242 0.80 4.72 19.91
N ARG A 243 1.08 5.61 20.86
CA ARG A 243 1.93 5.33 22.02
C ARG A 243 1.28 4.36 23.00
N VAL A 244 0.00 4.52 23.30
CA VAL A 244 -0.71 3.72 24.33
C VAL A 244 -1.46 2.54 23.73
N ILE A 245 -2.25 2.77 22.68
CA ILE A 245 -3.00 1.71 22.00
C ILE A 245 -2.06 0.89 21.12
N GLN A 246 -0.93 1.43 20.65
CA GLN A 246 0.02 0.71 19.80
C GLN A 246 -0.64 0.08 18.57
N ALA A 247 -1.65 0.76 18.03
CA ALA A 247 -2.18 0.47 16.70
C ALA A 247 -1.25 1.09 15.64
N PRO A 248 -1.35 0.65 14.37
CA PRO A 248 -0.55 1.25 13.30
C PRO A 248 -0.80 2.75 13.16
N ASP A 249 0.22 3.48 12.73
CA ASP A 249 0.20 4.94 12.58
C ASP A 249 -0.92 5.42 11.66
N ALA A 250 -1.13 4.78 10.52
CA ALA A 250 -2.20 5.12 9.59
C ALA A 250 -3.59 4.88 10.19
N VAL A 251 -3.78 3.85 11.03
CA VAL A 251 -5.07 3.64 11.74
C VAL A 251 -5.33 4.80 12.70
N CYS A 252 -4.32 5.19 13.48
CA CYS A 252 -4.41 6.31 14.43
C CYS A 252 -4.70 7.64 13.71
N GLY A 253 -3.93 7.95 12.66
CA GLY A 253 -4.05 9.18 11.89
C GLY A 253 -5.39 9.28 11.16
N ALA A 254 -5.80 8.19 10.50
CA ALA A 254 -7.08 8.11 9.84
C ALA A 254 -8.23 8.34 10.84
N SER A 255 -8.31 7.59 11.94
CA SER A 255 -9.40 7.75 12.92
C SER A 255 -9.60 9.18 13.42
N VAL A 256 -8.51 9.90 13.77
CA VAL A 256 -8.64 11.29 14.23
C VAL A 256 -9.05 12.25 13.11
N LEU A 257 -8.59 12.01 11.87
CA LEU A 257 -8.96 12.82 10.70
C LEU A 257 -10.42 12.61 10.29
N ALA A 258 -10.94 11.38 10.34
CA ALA A 258 -12.35 11.12 10.08
C ALA A 258 -13.26 11.72 11.16
N ALA A 259 -12.90 11.59 12.43
CA ALA A 259 -13.63 12.24 13.52
C ALA A 259 -13.69 13.77 13.33
N ALA A 260 -12.58 14.38 12.89
CA ALA A 260 -12.54 15.79 12.53
C ALA A 260 -13.42 16.14 11.34
N SER A 261 -13.41 15.33 10.27
CA SER A 261 -14.29 15.53 9.12
C SER A 261 -15.77 15.49 9.53
N LEU A 262 -16.17 14.54 10.38
CA LEU A 262 -17.54 14.44 10.88
C LEU A 262 -17.97 15.72 11.63
N ALA A 263 -17.08 16.30 12.43
CA ALA A 263 -17.36 17.53 13.16
C ALA A 263 -17.38 18.78 12.26
N ALA A 264 -16.52 18.82 11.23
CA ALA A 264 -16.35 19.99 10.36
C ALA A 264 -17.27 20.02 9.13
N GLN A 265 -17.72 18.86 8.62
CA GLN A 265 -18.33 18.72 7.28
C GLN A 265 -19.57 19.59 7.01
N ALA A 266 -20.28 20.00 8.06
CA ALA A 266 -21.51 20.78 7.91
C ALA A 266 -21.26 22.30 7.93
N LEU A 267 -20.07 22.75 8.35
CA LEU A 267 -19.85 24.14 8.74
C LEU A 267 -19.37 25.02 7.58
N ALA A 268 -18.62 24.46 6.63
CA ALA A 268 -18.12 25.18 5.48
C ALA A 268 -17.91 24.24 4.28
N ASP A 269 -17.75 24.84 3.09
CA ASP A 269 -17.26 24.19 1.87
C ASP A 269 -16.05 24.96 1.34
N VAL A 270 -15.07 24.28 0.74
CA VAL A 270 -13.96 24.98 0.05
C VAL A 270 -14.44 25.51 -1.29
N GLU A 271 -14.18 26.79 -1.56
CA GLU A 271 -14.45 27.43 -2.84
C GLU A 271 -13.16 27.54 -3.65
N ASN A 272 -13.18 27.00 -4.86
CA ASN A 272 -12.05 27.02 -5.78
C ASN A 272 -12.55 27.29 -7.21
N ASP A 273 -12.23 28.47 -7.75
CA ASP A 273 -12.65 28.94 -9.09
C ASP A 273 -14.16 28.78 -9.35
N GLY A 274 -15.00 29.13 -8.36
CA GLY A 274 -16.47 29.03 -8.45
C GLY A 274 -17.02 27.61 -8.26
N ARG A 275 -16.17 26.61 -8.01
CA ARG A 275 -16.58 25.26 -7.61
C ARG A 275 -16.57 25.14 -6.09
N THR A 276 -17.55 24.44 -5.55
CA THR A 276 -17.66 24.17 -4.12
C THR A 276 -17.29 22.72 -3.81
N CYS A 277 -16.47 22.50 -2.80
CA CYS A 277 -16.00 21.20 -2.37
C CYS A 277 -16.38 20.96 -0.89
N PRO A 278 -17.26 19.98 -0.60
CA PRO A 278 -17.63 19.62 0.77
C PRO A 278 -16.46 19.09 1.61
N LEU A 279 -16.42 19.37 2.90
CA LEU A 279 -15.36 18.88 3.81
C LEU A 279 -15.57 17.43 4.28
N SER A 280 -16.55 16.72 3.73
CA SER A 280 -16.78 15.30 3.99
C SER A 280 -15.64 14.46 3.43
N LEU A 281 -14.89 13.81 4.32
CA LEU A 281 -13.84 12.85 4.02
C LEU A 281 -14.39 11.44 4.10
N TRP A 282 -13.96 10.63 3.15
CA TRP A 282 -14.21 9.20 3.14
C TRP A 282 -12.89 8.48 3.26
N MET A 283 -12.82 7.51 4.15
CA MET A 283 -11.61 6.74 4.38
C MET A 283 -11.92 5.26 4.43
N LEU A 284 -11.00 4.48 3.88
CA LEU A 284 -11.02 3.02 3.93
C LEU A 284 -9.68 2.53 4.46
N THR A 285 -9.70 2.06 5.71
CA THR A 285 -8.51 1.62 6.44
C THR A 285 -8.51 0.10 6.55
N VAL A 286 -7.52 -0.56 5.95
CA VAL A 286 -7.34 -2.00 5.98
C VAL A 286 -6.43 -2.35 7.16
N ALA A 287 -6.91 -3.20 8.07
CA ALA A 287 -6.12 -3.68 9.19
C ALA A 287 -6.55 -5.08 9.62
N GLU A 288 -5.60 -5.89 10.06
CA GLU A 288 -5.83 -7.26 10.53
C GLU A 288 -6.76 -7.32 11.74
N SER A 289 -7.28 -8.52 12.03
CA SER A 289 -7.97 -8.77 13.29
C SER A 289 -7.00 -8.57 14.45
N GLY A 290 -7.44 -7.91 15.53
CA GLY A 290 -6.58 -7.64 16.68
C GLY A 290 -5.65 -6.42 16.55
N GLU A 291 -5.74 -5.63 15.47
CA GLU A 291 -5.00 -4.35 15.30
C GLU A 291 -5.57 -3.17 16.09
N ARG A 292 -6.43 -3.45 17.08
CA ARG A 292 -7.00 -2.45 18.01
C ARG A 292 -7.75 -1.29 17.33
N LYS A 293 -8.18 -1.50 16.08
CA LYS A 293 -9.08 -0.65 15.26
C LYS A 293 -10.18 0.05 16.09
N SER A 294 -11.03 -0.75 16.73
CA SER A 294 -12.19 -0.30 17.51
C SER A 294 -11.80 0.54 18.73
N ALA A 295 -10.62 0.27 19.31
CA ALA A 295 -10.11 1.01 20.47
C ALA A 295 -9.65 2.41 20.07
N VAL A 296 -8.94 2.53 18.94
CA VAL A 296 -8.54 3.82 18.37
C VAL A 296 -9.77 4.65 18.02
N ASP A 297 -10.70 4.07 17.27
CA ASP A 297 -11.89 4.79 16.80
C ASP A 297 -12.77 5.24 17.96
N SER A 298 -12.89 4.42 19.01
CA SER A 298 -13.59 4.80 20.24
C SER A 298 -13.03 6.06 20.88
N GLU A 299 -11.71 6.18 21.03
CA GLU A 299 -11.10 7.36 21.64
C GLU A 299 -11.24 8.59 20.72
N ALA A 300 -11.03 8.44 19.41
CA ALA A 300 -11.19 9.53 18.44
C ALA A 300 -12.64 10.07 18.39
N MET A 301 -13.63 9.18 18.50
CA MET A 301 -15.06 9.51 18.38
C MET A 301 -15.73 9.91 19.70
N ARG A 302 -14.97 10.06 20.80
CA ARG A 302 -15.50 10.42 22.12
C ARG A 302 -16.43 11.64 22.07
N ALA A 303 -15.98 12.73 21.42
CA ALA A 303 -16.76 13.96 21.30
C ALA A 303 -18.08 13.78 20.55
N ALA A 304 -18.08 13.02 19.45
CA ALA A 304 -19.27 12.73 18.67
C ALA A 304 -20.28 11.90 19.47
N ARG A 305 -19.81 10.90 20.24
CA ARG A 305 -20.68 10.07 21.11
C ARG A 305 -21.29 10.88 22.25
N ASP A 306 -20.51 11.74 22.89
CA ASP A 306 -21.00 12.63 23.95
C ASP A 306 -22.04 13.62 23.40
N TYR A 307 -21.80 14.16 22.20
CA TYR A 307 -22.74 15.04 21.52
C TYR A 307 -24.02 14.33 21.10
N GLU A 308 -23.94 13.14 20.49
CA GLU A 308 -25.12 12.33 20.14
C GLU A 308 -25.96 12.01 21.39
N LYS A 309 -25.33 11.64 22.50
CA LYS A 309 -26.01 11.40 23.78
C LYS A 309 -26.74 12.64 24.30
N ALA A 310 -26.13 13.82 24.17
CA ALA A 310 -26.78 15.08 24.54
C ALA A 310 -27.98 15.40 23.63
N LEU A 311 -27.85 15.18 22.32
CA LEU A 311 -28.94 15.35 21.36
C LEU A 311 -30.10 14.38 21.62
N ALA A 312 -29.81 13.11 21.95
CA ALA A 312 -30.82 12.10 22.27
C ALA A 312 -31.65 12.54 23.48
N LYS A 313 -31.00 13.01 24.55
CA LYS A 313 -31.68 13.54 25.73
C LYS A 313 -32.55 14.76 25.40
N ALA A 314 -32.06 15.69 24.59
CA ALA A 314 -32.83 16.86 24.17
C ALA A 314 -34.03 16.47 23.29
N HIS A 315 -33.86 15.44 22.45
CA HIS A 315 -34.90 14.92 21.58
C HIS A 315 -36.05 14.26 22.36
N GLU A 316 -35.77 13.54 23.44
CA GLU A 316 -36.82 12.96 24.32
C GLU A 316 -37.78 14.06 24.80
N SER A 317 -37.26 15.15 25.35
CA SER A 317 -38.08 16.29 25.77
C SER A 317 -38.81 16.97 24.60
N ALA A 318 -38.16 17.08 23.44
CA ALA A 318 -38.79 17.65 22.24
C ALA A 318 -39.92 16.78 21.69
N GLN A 319 -39.82 15.45 21.80
CA GLN A 319 -40.85 14.51 21.39
C GLN A 319 -42.10 14.61 22.27
N GLU A 320 -41.92 14.75 23.59
CA GLU A 320 -43.05 14.96 24.51
C GLU A 320 -43.80 16.26 24.20
N ALA A 321 -43.06 17.36 23.99
CA ALA A 321 -43.65 18.64 23.59
C ALA A 321 -44.38 18.54 22.24
N HIS A 322 -43.76 17.91 21.24
CA HIS A 322 -44.36 17.69 19.94
C HIS A 322 -45.63 16.84 20.01
N ALA A 323 -45.65 15.78 20.81
CA ALA A 323 -46.83 14.93 20.97
C ALA A 323 -48.02 15.71 21.56
N ALA A 324 -47.76 16.60 22.53
CA ALA A 324 -48.79 17.47 23.09
C ALA A 324 -49.33 18.47 22.06
N GLU A 325 -48.44 19.15 21.33
CA GLU A 325 -48.81 20.10 20.27
C GLU A 325 -49.59 19.41 19.13
N LEU A 326 -49.16 18.20 18.75
CA LEU A 326 -49.79 17.42 17.70
C LEU A 326 -51.20 16.99 18.13
N ALA A 327 -51.37 16.50 19.36
CA ALA A 327 -52.68 16.15 19.88
C ALA A 327 -53.65 17.35 19.91
N GLU A 328 -53.16 18.53 20.31
CA GLU A 328 -53.96 19.76 20.26
C GLU A 328 -54.35 20.14 18.82
N TRP A 329 -53.39 20.07 17.89
CA TRP A 329 -53.64 20.35 16.47
C TRP A 329 -54.65 19.36 15.86
N GLU A 330 -54.52 18.06 16.16
CA GLU A 330 -55.45 17.02 15.70
C GLU A 330 -56.85 17.21 16.27
N ALA A 331 -56.97 17.61 17.53
CA ALA A 331 -58.25 17.94 18.16
C ALA A 331 -58.93 19.13 17.46
N ARG A 332 -58.19 20.21 17.19
CA ARG A 332 -58.68 21.38 16.42
C ARG A 332 -59.13 21.00 15.02
N CYS A 333 -58.34 20.17 14.32
CA CYS A 333 -58.69 19.66 12.98
C CYS A 333 -59.95 18.78 13.01
N THR A 334 -60.10 17.95 14.04
CA THR A 334 -61.25 17.07 14.21
C THR A 334 -62.53 17.87 14.48
N ASP A 335 -62.46 18.89 15.33
CA ASP A 335 -63.58 19.81 15.58
C ASP A 335 -63.97 20.58 14.30
N ALA A 336 -63.00 21.09 13.53
CA ALA A 336 -63.26 21.75 12.25
C ALA A 336 -63.94 20.80 11.24
N LYS A 337 -63.46 19.56 11.12
CA LYS A 337 -64.08 18.52 10.27
C LYS A 337 -65.51 18.21 10.72
N ALA A 338 -65.76 18.10 12.03
CA ALA A 338 -67.09 17.85 12.58
C ALA A 338 -68.07 19.01 12.30
N LYS A 339 -67.61 20.26 12.45
CA LYS A 339 -68.40 21.47 12.13
C LYS A 339 -68.72 21.57 10.65
N ALA A 340 -67.75 21.31 9.77
CA ALA A 340 -67.94 21.32 8.33
C ALA A 340 -68.89 20.21 7.85
N LYS A 341 -68.85 19.02 8.46
CA LYS A 341 -69.77 17.92 8.15
C LYS A 341 -71.24 18.32 8.31
N LYS A 342 -71.57 19.12 9.33
CA LYS A 342 -72.93 19.68 9.54
C LYS A 342 -73.36 20.66 8.42
N LYS A 343 -72.40 21.22 7.69
CA LYS A 343 -72.60 22.15 6.56
C LYS A 343 -72.29 21.49 5.21
N GLN A 344 -72.38 20.15 5.11
CA GLN A 344 -72.08 19.40 3.88
C GLN A 344 -70.67 19.70 3.30
N GLY A 345 -69.70 19.99 4.14
CA GLY A 345 -68.30 20.27 3.76
C GLY A 345 -67.98 21.74 3.43
N ALA A 346 -68.97 22.64 3.41
CA ALA A 346 -68.73 24.06 3.11
C ALA A 346 -67.80 24.72 4.15
N GLY A 347 -66.73 25.37 3.67
CA GLY A 347 -65.77 26.13 4.48
C GLY A 347 -64.68 25.31 5.20
N LEU A 348 -64.59 23.99 4.99
CA LEU A 348 -63.57 23.15 5.64
C LEU A 348 -62.15 23.58 5.28
N ALA A 349 -61.89 23.90 4.01
CA ALA A 349 -60.57 24.30 3.54
C ALA A 349 -60.08 25.58 4.23
N ASP A 350 -60.97 26.56 4.46
CA ASP A 350 -60.62 27.82 5.15
C ASP A 350 -60.40 27.59 6.64
N ALA A 351 -61.21 26.75 7.26
CA ALA A 351 -61.02 26.36 8.67
C ALA A 351 -59.68 25.65 8.89
N LEU A 352 -59.31 24.68 8.03
CA LEU A 352 -58.02 24.01 8.11
C LEU A 352 -56.85 24.97 7.84
N ARG A 353 -56.99 25.89 6.86
CA ARG A 353 -55.99 26.95 6.63
C ARG A 353 -55.81 27.87 7.84
N SER A 354 -56.89 28.18 8.56
CA SER A 354 -56.82 29.01 9.77
C SER A 354 -56.16 28.32 10.96
N ILE A 355 -56.27 26.99 11.05
CA ILE A 355 -55.60 26.18 12.09
C ILE A 355 -54.09 26.14 11.84
N GLY A 356 -53.68 26.15 10.57
CA GLY A 356 -52.29 26.07 10.16
C GLY A 356 -51.80 24.63 9.97
N PRO A 357 -50.53 24.46 9.54
CA PRO A 357 -49.93 23.14 9.34
C PRO A 357 -49.79 22.38 10.67
N ALA A 358 -49.66 21.06 10.58
CA ALA A 358 -49.30 20.25 11.73
C ALA A 358 -47.94 20.69 12.29
N PRO A 359 -47.73 20.63 13.62
CA PRO A 359 -46.42 20.88 14.20
C PRO A 359 -45.41 19.93 13.57
N LEU A 360 -44.18 20.41 13.39
CA LEU A 360 -43.14 19.61 12.75
C LEU A 360 -42.47 18.70 13.77
N ALA A 361 -42.33 17.42 13.43
CA ALA A 361 -41.66 16.46 14.29
C ALA A 361 -40.20 16.88 14.59
N PRO A 362 -39.68 16.63 15.80
CA PRO A 362 -38.27 16.81 16.13
C PRO A 362 -37.37 15.94 15.24
N LEU A 363 -36.21 16.46 14.86
CA LEU A 363 -35.25 15.72 14.03
C LEU A 363 -34.67 14.53 14.78
N VAL A 364 -34.53 13.40 14.08
CA VAL A 364 -33.91 12.18 14.62
C VAL A 364 -32.46 12.48 15.04
N PRO A 365 -32.09 12.30 16.33
CA PRO A 365 -30.83 12.79 16.90
C PRO A 365 -29.69 11.78 16.68
N ARG A 366 -29.42 11.43 15.43
CA ARG A 366 -28.31 10.53 15.06
C ARG A 366 -27.21 11.31 14.39
N VAL A 367 -26.01 11.21 14.97
CA VAL A 367 -24.77 11.79 14.46
C VAL A 367 -23.98 10.72 13.71
N THR A 368 -24.04 9.47 14.17
CA THR A 368 -23.31 8.35 13.58
C THR A 368 -24.21 7.15 13.26
N VAL A 369 -23.79 6.36 12.28
CA VAL A 369 -24.39 5.07 11.92
C VAL A 369 -23.28 4.07 11.55
N ALA A 370 -23.38 2.84 12.04
CA ALA A 370 -22.38 1.80 11.78
C ALA A 370 -22.84 0.77 10.73
N ASP A 371 -24.11 0.37 10.82
CA ASP A 371 -24.75 -0.53 9.86
C ASP A 371 -25.81 0.25 9.07
N PHE A 372 -25.66 0.31 7.75
CA PHE A 372 -26.53 1.08 6.89
C PHE A 372 -26.70 0.47 5.50
N THR A 373 -27.88 0.69 4.93
CA THR A 373 -28.14 0.55 3.49
C THR A 373 -28.37 1.92 2.87
N ALA A 374 -28.33 2.03 1.54
CA ALA A 374 -28.70 3.26 0.83
C ALA A 374 -30.10 3.77 1.26
N GLU A 375 -31.04 2.85 1.46
CA GLU A 375 -32.41 3.15 1.89
C GLU A 375 -32.49 3.65 3.33
N GLY A 376 -31.77 3.00 4.23
CA GLY A 376 -31.68 3.39 5.64
C GLY A 376 -31.07 4.78 5.78
N LEU A 377 -29.97 5.04 5.07
CA LEU A 377 -29.30 6.34 5.06
C LEU A 377 -30.18 7.45 4.48
N ALA A 378 -30.88 7.18 3.38
CA ALA A 378 -31.82 8.14 2.78
C ALA A 378 -32.96 8.50 3.75
N LYS A 379 -33.53 7.50 4.45
CA LYS A 379 -34.57 7.73 5.46
C LYS A 379 -34.02 8.54 6.64
N LEU A 380 -32.80 8.22 7.08
CA LEU A 380 -32.15 8.93 8.16
C LEU A 380 -31.90 10.40 7.81
N LEU A 381 -31.34 10.68 6.63
CA LEU A 381 -31.11 12.06 6.18
C LEU A 381 -32.43 12.81 5.94
N SER A 382 -33.50 12.14 5.53
CA SER A 382 -34.81 12.77 5.35
C SER A 382 -35.48 13.17 6.67
N ALA A 383 -35.32 12.40 7.75
CA ALA A 383 -35.99 12.64 9.03
C ALA A 383 -35.07 13.22 10.12
N GLY A 384 -33.76 13.13 9.92
CA GLY A 384 -32.72 13.53 10.86
C GLY A 384 -31.99 14.79 10.43
N TRP A 385 -30.84 14.99 11.06
CA TRP A 385 -29.94 16.11 10.80
C TRP A 385 -29.34 16.02 9.38
N PRO A 386 -28.94 17.15 8.77
CA PRO A 386 -28.40 17.16 7.42
C PRO A 386 -26.95 16.67 7.31
N THR A 387 -26.37 16.24 8.43
CA THR A 387 -24.99 15.75 8.54
C THR A 387 -25.00 14.43 9.30
N VAL A 388 -24.25 13.44 8.81
CA VAL A 388 -24.11 12.14 9.47
C VAL A 388 -22.72 11.56 9.19
N GLY A 389 -22.22 10.74 10.11
CA GLY A 389 -21.03 9.93 9.94
C GLY A 389 -21.40 8.46 9.79
N ALA A 390 -20.91 7.81 8.74
CA ALA A 390 -20.95 6.37 8.60
C ALA A 390 -19.62 5.77 9.07
N PHE A 391 -19.58 5.24 10.30
CA PHE A 391 -18.35 4.79 10.97
C PHE A 391 -18.51 3.32 11.38
N THR A 392 -17.65 2.45 10.86
CA THR A 392 -17.63 1.03 11.23
C THR A 392 -16.21 0.47 11.18
N ASP A 393 -15.87 -0.33 12.19
CA ASP A 393 -14.66 -1.14 12.27
C ASP A 393 -14.79 -2.49 11.54
N GLU A 394 -15.97 -2.77 10.99
CA GLU A 394 -16.33 -3.98 10.24
C GLU A 394 -16.98 -3.62 8.90
N ALA A 395 -16.16 -3.23 7.92
CA ALA A 395 -16.63 -2.88 6.57
C ALA A 395 -17.37 -4.03 5.85
N ALA A 396 -17.28 -5.26 6.34
CA ALA A 396 -18.10 -6.38 5.85
C ALA A 396 -19.61 -6.10 6.01
N LEU A 397 -20.03 -5.31 6.98
CA LEU A 397 -21.43 -4.88 7.12
C LEU A 397 -21.90 -4.04 5.92
N VAL A 398 -20.98 -3.29 5.30
CA VAL A 398 -21.24 -2.43 4.14
C VAL A 398 -21.04 -3.18 2.82
N PHE A 399 -20.01 -4.02 2.71
CA PHE A 399 -19.61 -4.68 1.45
C PHE A 399 -19.99 -6.17 1.33
N GLY A 400 -20.43 -6.83 2.41
CA GLY A 400 -20.52 -8.29 2.48
C GLY A 400 -21.60 -8.89 3.38
N GLY A 401 -22.55 -8.09 3.89
CA GLY A 401 -23.64 -8.60 4.71
C GLY A 401 -24.42 -9.71 3.99
N HIS A 402 -24.86 -10.74 4.74
CA HIS A 402 -25.52 -11.97 4.25
C HIS A 402 -26.78 -11.77 3.36
N GLY A 403 -27.21 -10.52 3.13
CA GLY A 403 -28.34 -10.14 2.27
C GLY A 403 -28.04 -9.15 1.14
N MET A 404 -26.78 -8.76 0.89
CA MET A 404 -26.46 -7.78 -0.16
C MET A 404 -25.98 -8.47 -1.46
N SER A 405 -26.83 -8.45 -2.49
CA SER A 405 -26.45 -8.85 -3.85
C SER A 405 -25.45 -7.84 -4.44
N LYS A 406 -24.68 -8.26 -5.46
CA LYS A 406 -23.81 -7.34 -6.23
C LYS A 406 -24.57 -6.08 -6.70
N GLU A 407 -25.83 -6.24 -7.08
CA GLU A 407 -26.71 -5.16 -7.51
C GLU A 407 -26.97 -4.13 -6.39
N THR A 408 -27.18 -4.59 -5.15
CA THR A 408 -27.42 -3.72 -3.99
C THR A 408 -26.16 -2.92 -3.61
N VAL A 409 -24.99 -3.56 -3.62
CA VAL A 409 -23.70 -2.90 -3.37
C VAL A 409 -23.45 -1.80 -4.41
N THR A 410 -23.69 -2.12 -5.68
CA THR A 410 -23.60 -1.18 -6.82
C THR A 410 -24.50 0.04 -6.62
N ARG A 411 -25.78 -0.19 -6.30
CA ARG A 411 -26.75 0.89 -6.07
C ARG A 411 -26.37 1.77 -4.89
N THR A 412 -25.86 1.16 -3.82
CA THR A 412 -25.40 1.86 -2.62
C THR A 412 -24.20 2.74 -2.96
N ALA A 413 -23.16 2.20 -3.60
CA ALA A 413 -21.99 2.93 -4.05
C ALA A 413 -22.36 4.16 -4.91
N GLY A 414 -23.24 3.98 -5.90
CA GLY A 414 -23.70 5.09 -6.76
C GLY A 414 -24.44 6.19 -6.00
N THR A 415 -25.30 5.82 -5.03
CA THR A 415 -26.02 6.77 -4.18
C THR A 415 -25.06 7.57 -3.29
N LEU A 416 -24.11 6.87 -2.67
CA LEU A 416 -23.12 7.51 -1.80
C LEU A 416 -22.26 8.49 -2.59
N CYS A 417 -21.83 8.16 -3.81
CA CYS A 417 -20.94 9.03 -4.59
C CYS A 417 -21.53 10.44 -4.81
N LYS A 418 -22.86 10.55 -4.96
CA LYS A 418 -23.53 11.86 -5.08
C LYS A 418 -23.51 12.68 -3.80
N LEU A 419 -23.55 12.03 -2.63
CA LEU A 419 -23.37 12.68 -1.34
C LEU A 419 -21.94 13.24 -1.20
N TRP A 420 -20.94 12.49 -1.65
CA TRP A 420 -19.56 12.97 -1.66
C TRP A 420 -19.38 14.14 -2.64
N ASP A 421 -19.87 14.01 -3.89
CA ASP A 421 -19.66 15.01 -4.95
C ASP A 421 -20.39 16.33 -4.67
N SER A 422 -21.65 16.27 -4.26
CA SER A 422 -22.57 17.43 -4.29
C SER A 422 -23.45 17.56 -3.05
N GLY A 423 -23.36 16.62 -2.11
CA GLY A 423 -24.25 16.60 -0.95
C GLY A 423 -25.73 16.40 -1.32
N THR A 424 -26.01 15.79 -2.48
CA THR A 424 -27.38 15.52 -2.93
C THR A 424 -27.70 14.04 -2.86
N LEU A 425 -28.96 13.74 -2.53
CA LEU A 425 -29.51 12.39 -2.58
C LEU A 425 -30.80 12.43 -3.40
N ASP A 426 -30.82 11.70 -4.50
CA ASP A 426 -31.97 11.63 -5.41
C ASP A 426 -32.55 10.22 -5.38
N ARG A 427 -33.83 10.09 -5.02
CA ARG A 427 -34.52 8.81 -5.00
C ARG A 427 -35.95 8.94 -5.53
N VAL A 428 -36.29 8.09 -6.49
CA VAL A 428 -37.65 7.94 -7.00
C VAL A 428 -38.17 6.55 -6.63
N ARG A 429 -39.33 6.46 -5.97
CA ARG A 429 -40.01 5.20 -5.66
C ARG A 429 -41.48 5.23 -6.02
N ALA A 430 -42.02 4.07 -6.39
CA ALA A 430 -43.43 3.90 -6.76
C ALA A 430 -44.43 4.19 -5.62
N LEU A 431 -44.05 3.97 -4.35
CA LEU A 431 -44.93 4.14 -3.19
C LEU A 431 -44.64 5.42 -2.36
N ASP A 432 -43.38 5.87 -2.31
CA ASP A 432 -42.94 7.01 -1.47
C ASP A 432 -42.88 8.34 -2.26
N GLY A 433 -43.07 8.31 -3.58
CA GLY A 433 -42.87 9.47 -4.47
C GLY A 433 -41.41 9.71 -4.87
N ALA A 434 -41.14 10.88 -5.46
CA ALA A 434 -39.79 11.36 -5.77
C ALA A 434 -39.31 12.28 -4.63
N THR A 435 -38.19 11.92 -3.97
CA THR A 435 -37.59 12.71 -2.90
C THR A 435 -36.16 13.06 -3.30
N LYS A 436 -35.89 14.36 -3.41
CA LYS A 436 -34.56 14.90 -3.65
C LYS A 436 -34.14 15.70 -2.42
N LEU A 437 -33.07 15.26 -1.77
CA LEU A 437 -32.50 15.93 -0.61
C LEU A 437 -31.27 16.73 -1.05
N HIS A 438 -31.25 18.00 -0.70
CA HIS A 438 -30.15 18.93 -0.94
C HIS A 438 -29.42 19.26 0.36
N GLY A 439 -28.20 19.78 0.25
CA GLY A 439 -27.42 20.27 1.39
C GLY A 439 -27.14 19.19 2.43
N ARG A 440 -26.79 17.97 2.03
CA ARG A 440 -26.48 16.83 2.92
C ARG A 440 -25.00 16.55 3.00
N ARG A 441 -24.55 16.03 4.12
CA ARG A 441 -23.13 15.72 4.38
C ARG A 441 -22.99 14.31 4.96
N LEU A 442 -22.03 13.57 4.42
CA LEU A 442 -21.71 12.21 4.85
C LEU A 442 -20.20 12.04 4.96
N ALA A 443 -19.69 12.01 6.19
CA ALA A 443 -18.34 11.54 6.48
C ALA A 443 -18.38 10.01 6.56
N LEU A 444 -17.31 9.36 6.13
CA LEU A 444 -17.26 7.90 6.04
C LEU A 444 -15.92 7.41 6.58
N HIS A 445 -15.95 6.49 7.55
CA HIS A 445 -14.78 5.75 7.99
C HIS A 445 -15.12 4.27 8.02
N LEU A 446 -14.57 3.53 7.04
CA LEU A 446 -14.73 2.09 6.95
C LEU A 446 -13.40 1.45 7.30
N MET A 447 -13.39 0.57 8.29
CA MET A 447 -12.24 -0.28 8.52
C MET A 447 -12.53 -1.70 8.05
N ALA A 448 -11.65 -2.25 7.23
CA ALA A 448 -11.82 -3.55 6.61
C ALA A 448 -10.72 -4.51 7.05
N GLN A 449 -11.05 -5.79 7.14
CA GLN A 449 -10.03 -6.83 7.16
C GLN A 449 -9.43 -6.98 5.75
N PRO A 450 -8.16 -7.44 5.62
CA PRO A 450 -7.49 -7.64 4.33
C PRO A 450 -8.34 -8.38 3.30
N VAL A 451 -8.95 -9.51 3.67
CA VAL A 451 -9.78 -10.33 2.78
C VAL A 451 -10.96 -9.56 2.18
N ILE A 452 -11.60 -8.69 2.97
CA ILE A 452 -12.73 -7.87 2.50
C ILE A 452 -12.23 -6.75 1.59
N ALA A 453 -11.11 -6.12 1.95
CA ALA A 453 -10.50 -5.05 1.17
C ALA A 453 -10.01 -5.55 -0.20
N GLU A 454 -9.32 -6.68 -0.24
CA GLU A 454 -8.85 -7.34 -1.47
C GLU A 454 -10.01 -7.65 -2.41
N ARG A 455 -11.10 -8.20 -1.87
CA ARG A 455 -12.32 -8.47 -2.65
C ARG A 455 -12.92 -7.20 -3.21
N ALA A 456 -12.98 -6.13 -2.42
CA ALA A 456 -13.52 -4.84 -2.87
C ALA A 456 -12.63 -4.17 -3.94
N LEU A 457 -11.31 -4.21 -3.76
CA LEU A 457 -10.32 -3.66 -4.70
C LEU A 457 -10.27 -4.45 -6.01
N SER A 458 -10.51 -5.75 -5.96
CA SER A 458 -10.56 -6.64 -7.13
C SER A 458 -11.91 -6.64 -7.85
N ASP A 459 -12.93 -5.95 -7.32
CA ASP A 459 -14.26 -5.88 -7.94
C ASP A 459 -14.32 -4.69 -8.91
N ASP A 460 -14.40 -5.00 -10.21
CA ASP A 460 -14.47 -4.01 -11.30
C ASP A 460 -15.61 -3.01 -11.14
N VAL A 461 -16.69 -3.35 -10.42
CA VAL A 461 -17.83 -2.45 -10.20
C VAL A 461 -17.53 -1.45 -9.09
N LEU A 462 -16.97 -1.90 -7.96
CA LEU A 462 -16.60 -1.00 -6.86
C LEU A 462 -15.41 -0.10 -7.22
N SER A 463 -14.47 -0.66 -7.97
CA SER A 463 -13.33 0.07 -8.55
C SER A 463 -13.80 1.00 -9.69
N GLY A 464 -14.66 0.52 -10.58
CA GLY A 464 -15.11 1.25 -11.78
C GLY A 464 -16.21 2.30 -11.57
N GLN A 465 -17.01 2.22 -10.50
CA GLN A 465 -18.04 3.23 -10.19
C GLN A 465 -17.50 4.43 -9.39
N GLY A 466 -16.20 4.43 -9.07
CA GLY A 466 -15.52 5.56 -8.45
C GLY A 466 -15.82 5.74 -6.96
N PHE A 467 -16.49 4.80 -6.30
CA PHE A 467 -16.67 4.84 -4.85
C PHE A 467 -15.33 4.72 -4.14
N LEU A 468 -14.54 3.69 -4.45
CA LEU A 468 -13.23 3.49 -3.82
C LEU A 468 -12.24 4.62 -4.15
N ALA A 469 -12.35 5.21 -5.34
CA ALA A 469 -11.55 6.38 -5.75
C ALA A 469 -11.83 7.64 -4.90
N ARG A 470 -12.96 7.72 -4.19
CA ARG A 470 -13.31 8.80 -3.26
C ARG A 470 -12.88 8.50 -1.83
N CYS A 471 -12.39 7.29 -1.55
CA CYS A 471 -11.85 6.92 -0.24
C CYS A 471 -10.34 7.19 -0.17
N LEU A 472 -9.90 7.84 0.90
CA LEU A 472 -8.51 7.87 1.33
C LEU A 472 -8.15 6.47 1.83
N LEU A 473 -7.32 5.76 1.07
CA LEU A 473 -6.99 4.35 1.28
C LEU A 473 -5.77 4.22 2.19
N ALA A 474 -5.81 3.33 3.17
CA ALA A 474 -4.69 3.05 4.05
C ALA A 474 -4.61 1.54 4.33
N TRP A 475 -3.45 0.92 4.14
CA TRP A 475 -3.18 -0.46 4.54
C TRP A 475 -1.80 -0.57 5.20
N PRO A 476 -1.69 -0.11 6.46
CA PRO A 476 -0.42 -0.10 7.18
C PRO A 476 0.08 -1.50 7.53
N GLN A 477 1.38 -1.59 7.85
CA GLN A 477 1.98 -2.81 8.37
C GLN A 477 1.40 -3.13 9.76
N SER A 478 1.11 -4.41 9.99
CA SER A 478 0.59 -4.89 11.28
C SER A 478 1.58 -4.60 12.41
N THR A 479 1.05 -4.12 13.53
CA THR A 479 1.80 -3.94 14.77
C THR A 479 1.67 -5.14 15.69
N ALA A 480 0.81 -6.11 15.37
CA ALA A 480 0.67 -7.34 16.15
C ALA A 480 2.02 -8.06 16.35
N GLY A 481 2.21 -8.63 17.54
CA GLY A 481 3.46 -9.31 17.91
C GLY A 481 4.55 -8.41 18.50
N THR A 482 4.53 -7.08 18.26
CA THR A 482 5.61 -6.15 18.71
C THR A 482 5.16 -5.13 19.76
N ARG A 483 4.03 -5.38 20.45
CA ARG A 483 3.33 -4.42 21.32
C ARG A 483 3.54 -4.71 22.82
N PRO A 484 4.64 -4.25 23.45
CA PRO A 484 4.80 -4.38 24.90
C PRO A 484 3.73 -3.56 25.63
N TYR A 485 3.14 -4.12 26.69
CA TYR A 485 2.08 -3.46 27.46
C TYR A 485 2.53 -2.08 27.99
N LYS A 486 1.65 -1.10 27.89
CA LYS A 486 1.83 0.27 28.41
C LYS A 486 0.80 0.54 29.49
N ALA A 487 1.27 0.73 30.73
CA ALA A 487 0.43 1.02 31.90
C ALA A 487 0.08 2.52 31.96
N GLU A 488 -0.52 3.05 30.90
CA GLU A 488 -0.89 4.46 30.78
C GLU A 488 -2.38 4.59 30.50
N SER A 489 -3.04 5.56 31.14
CA SER A 489 -4.46 5.85 30.96
C SER A 489 -4.64 6.94 29.90
N LEU A 490 -5.39 6.63 28.83
CA LEU A 490 -5.78 7.64 27.83
C LEU A 490 -6.86 8.59 28.31
N ARG A 491 -7.55 8.26 29.42
CA ARG A 491 -8.63 9.09 29.95
C ARG A 491 -8.16 10.50 30.31
N ASP A 492 -6.95 10.60 30.85
CA ASP A 492 -6.36 11.83 31.37
C ASP A 492 -5.30 12.41 30.41
N ASP A 493 -5.20 11.86 29.18
CA ASP A 493 -4.26 12.32 28.17
C ASP A 493 -4.65 13.72 27.67
N ALA A 494 -3.74 14.68 27.84
CA ALA A 494 -4.01 16.08 27.51
C ALA A 494 -4.24 16.31 26.02
N ALA A 495 -3.61 15.53 25.13
CA ALA A 495 -3.81 15.67 23.69
C ALA A 495 -5.20 15.17 23.27
N LEU A 496 -5.63 14.01 23.78
CA LEU A 496 -6.99 13.51 23.56
C LEU A 496 -8.06 14.39 24.22
N GLY A 497 -7.74 15.00 25.37
CA GLY A 497 -8.57 16.02 26.01
C GLY A 497 -8.78 17.23 25.09
N ARG A 498 -7.70 17.78 24.51
CA ARG A 498 -7.77 18.90 23.55
C ARG A 498 -8.55 18.53 22.29
N LEU A 499 -8.29 17.35 21.73
CA LEU A 499 -9.03 16.84 20.57
C LEU A 499 -10.54 16.78 20.88
N ALA A 500 -10.92 16.09 21.95
CA ALA A 500 -12.32 15.91 22.30
C ALA A 500 -13.03 17.25 22.60
N HIS A 501 -12.34 18.19 23.25
CA HIS A 501 -12.86 19.52 23.47
C HIS A 501 -13.12 20.23 22.13
N ARG A 502 -12.12 20.27 21.24
CA ARG A 502 -12.20 20.98 19.96
C ARG A 502 -13.26 20.39 19.02
N LEU A 503 -13.31 19.07 18.89
CA LEU A 503 -14.36 18.39 18.12
C LEU A 503 -15.75 18.64 18.71
N GLY A 504 -15.85 18.66 20.04
CA GLY A 504 -17.09 18.98 20.73
C GLY A 504 -17.56 20.42 20.49
N GLU A 505 -16.65 21.39 20.39
CA GLU A 505 -16.98 22.76 19.98
C GLU A 505 -17.56 22.79 18.56
N LEU A 506 -16.89 22.17 17.59
CA LEU A 506 -17.35 22.12 16.20
C LEU A 506 -18.73 21.45 16.06
N HIS A 507 -18.98 20.35 16.79
CA HIS A 507 -20.30 19.72 16.81
C HIS A 507 -21.42 20.64 17.34
N ARG A 508 -21.08 21.56 18.25
CA ARG A 508 -22.04 22.47 18.87
C ARG A 508 -22.20 23.79 18.12
N GLU A 509 -21.38 24.05 17.10
CA GLU A 509 -21.56 25.20 16.21
C GLU A 509 -22.95 25.15 15.55
N PRO A 510 -23.68 26.27 15.48
CA PRO A 510 -24.95 26.32 14.77
C PRO A 510 -24.79 25.90 13.31
N LEU A 511 -25.66 25.01 12.84
CA LEU A 511 -25.61 24.58 11.45
C LEU A 511 -25.96 25.73 10.50
N PRO A 512 -25.16 25.96 9.44
CA PRO A 512 -25.47 26.95 8.43
C PRO A 512 -26.56 26.40 7.50
N LEU A 513 -27.82 26.62 7.87
CA LEU A 513 -28.98 26.16 7.10
C LEU A 513 -29.42 27.21 6.08
N ALA A 514 -29.95 26.75 4.95
CA ALA A 514 -30.59 27.63 3.98
C ALA A 514 -31.79 28.37 4.61
N PRO A 515 -32.09 29.62 4.20
CA PRO A 515 -33.17 30.40 4.78
C PRO A 515 -34.53 29.68 4.73
N GLY A 516 -35.13 29.48 5.90
CA GLY A 516 -36.43 28.81 6.03
C GLY A 516 -36.36 27.27 6.02
N GLU A 517 -35.19 26.69 5.80
CA GLU A 517 -34.98 25.24 5.77
C GLU A 517 -34.48 24.73 7.13
N ARG A 518 -34.92 23.52 7.51
CA ARG A 518 -34.48 22.84 8.75
C ARG A 518 -33.36 21.83 8.53
N GLN A 519 -33.18 21.40 7.30
CA GLN A 519 -32.41 20.21 6.94
C GLN A 519 -31.64 20.41 5.62
N GLU A 520 -31.54 21.63 5.11
CA GLU A 520 -30.72 21.91 3.93
C GLU A 520 -29.57 22.81 4.35
N LEU A 521 -28.34 22.29 4.28
CA LEU A 521 -27.14 23.07 4.56
C LEU A 521 -26.85 24.04 3.43
N GLN A 522 -26.48 25.26 3.80
CA GLN A 522 -25.86 26.27 2.96
C GLN A 522 -24.56 26.73 3.63
N PRO A 523 -23.50 25.90 3.63
CA PRO A 523 -22.26 26.21 4.31
C PRO A 523 -21.58 27.43 3.72
N ARG A 524 -20.81 28.13 4.56
CA ARG A 524 -20.00 29.28 4.10
C ARG A 524 -18.81 28.80 3.26
N ALA A 525 -18.35 29.67 2.36
CA ALA A 525 -17.18 29.41 1.53
C ALA A 525 -15.87 29.63 2.32
N LEU A 526 -14.98 28.64 2.29
CA LEU A 526 -13.57 28.76 2.64
C LEU A 526 -12.76 29.01 1.37
N ARG A 527 -12.12 30.16 1.26
CA ARG A 527 -11.34 30.53 0.08
C ARG A 527 -9.89 30.11 0.23
N LEU A 528 -9.21 29.94 -0.89
CA LEU A 528 -7.76 29.77 -0.89
C LEU A 528 -7.09 31.14 -0.89
N SER A 529 -6.08 31.32 -0.05
CA SER A 529 -5.12 32.41 -0.24
C SER A 529 -4.41 32.28 -1.59
N ALA A 530 -3.84 33.38 -2.09
CA ALA A 530 -3.13 33.36 -3.39
C ALA A 530 -1.99 32.32 -3.42
N ASP A 531 -1.25 32.19 -2.32
CA ASP A 531 -0.15 31.23 -2.20
C ASP A 531 -0.68 29.80 -2.08
N ALA A 532 -1.76 29.58 -1.32
CA ALA A 532 -2.43 28.28 -1.28
C ALA A 532 -2.96 27.88 -2.67
N LYS A 533 -3.60 28.80 -3.39
CA LYS A 533 -4.07 28.54 -4.75
C LYS A 533 -2.91 28.13 -5.67
N THR A 534 -1.77 28.78 -5.55
CA THR A 534 -0.55 28.43 -6.31
C THR A 534 -0.06 27.03 -5.98
N ALA A 535 0.04 26.68 -4.69
CA ALA A 535 0.44 25.34 -4.26
C ALA A 535 -0.57 24.27 -4.70
N TRP A 536 -1.87 24.57 -4.69
CA TRP A 536 -2.92 23.66 -5.16
C TRP A 536 -2.79 23.37 -6.66
N VAL A 537 -2.53 24.40 -7.47
CA VAL A 537 -2.31 24.24 -8.92
C VAL A 537 -1.08 23.36 -9.17
N GLN A 538 0.01 23.57 -8.42
CA GLN A 538 1.21 22.72 -8.52
C GLN A 538 0.91 21.25 -8.20
N LEU A 539 0.18 20.99 -7.11
CA LEU A 539 -0.27 19.64 -6.76
C LEU A 539 -1.11 19.02 -7.89
N HIS A 540 -2.13 19.77 -8.35
CA HIS A 540 -3.02 19.33 -9.41
C HIS A 540 -2.24 18.92 -10.67
N ASP A 541 -1.37 19.79 -11.16
CA ASP A 541 -0.63 19.58 -12.41
C ASP A 541 0.41 18.45 -12.28
N ALA A 542 1.02 18.31 -11.09
CA ALA A 542 1.93 17.20 -10.80
C ALA A 542 1.20 15.85 -10.84
N VAL A 543 0.03 15.74 -10.20
CA VAL A 543 -0.79 14.52 -10.20
C VAL A 543 -1.30 14.22 -11.61
N GLU A 544 -1.77 15.23 -12.35
CA GLU A 544 -2.24 15.10 -13.74
C GLU A 544 -1.11 14.58 -14.66
N SER A 545 0.10 15.14 -14.52
CA SER A 545 1.27 14.65 -15.24
C SER A 545 1.63 13.21 -14.86
N GLY A 546 1.49 12.85 -13.57
CA GLY A 546 1.75 11.50 -13.07
C GLY A 546 0.80 10.42 -13.59
N MET A 547 -0.38 10.80 -14.10
CA MET A 547 -1.35 9.88 -14.71
C MET A 547 -1.01 9.50 -16.17
N ARG A 548 0.00 10.12 -16.78
CA ARG A 548 0.44 9.77 -18.16
C ARG A 548 0.91 8.32 -18.23
N ALA A 549 0.90 7.75 -19.44
CA ALA A 549 1.42 6.39 -19.65
C ALA A 549 2.89 6.31 -19.17
N GLY A 550 3.20 5.29 -18.36
CA GLY A 550 4.51 5.13 -17.72
C GLY A 550 4.77 6.05 -16.51
N GLY A 551 3.82 6.91 -16.14
CA GLY A 551 3.89 7.71 -14.92
C GLY A 551 3.49 6.93 -13.66
N PRO A 552 3.82 7.45 -12.45
CA PRO A 552 3.61 6.75 -11.19
C PRO A 552 2.15 6.45 -10.87
N PHE A 553 1.20 7.20 -11.45
CA PHE A 553 -0.24 7.05 -11.19
C PHE A 553 -1.01 6.49 -12.39
N ALA A 554 -0.31 5.96 -13.40
CA ALA A 554 -0.92 5.45 -14.62
C ALA A 554 -1.94 4.34 -14.39
N THR A 555 -1.72 3.50 -13.36
CA THR A 555 -2.59 2.38 -12.98
C THR A 555 -3.70 2.77 -12.00
N VAL A 556 -3.64 3.96 -11.41
CA VAL A 556 -4.58 4.45 -10.38
C VAL A 556 -5.21 5.80 -10.74
N LYS A 557 -5.42 6.04 -12.03
CA LYS A 557 -6.05 7.28 -12.53
C LYS A 557 -7.36 7.65 -11.81
N PRO A 558 -8.26 6.71 -11.47
CA PRO A 558 -9.47 7.05 -10.72
C PRO A 558 -9.17 7.75 -9.39
N TRP A 559 -8.22 7.24 -8.58
CA TRP A 559 -7.80 7.86 -7.33
C TRP A 559 -7.06 9.18 -7.59
N ALA A 560 -6.08 9.17 -8.49
CA ALA A 560 -5.27 10.34 -8.81
C ALA A 560 -6.12 11.55 -9.25
N SER A 561 -7.14 11.32 -10.07
CA SER A 561 -8.06 12.38 -10.52
C SER A 561 -8.88 13.03 -9.39
N LYS A 562 -8.98 12.38 -8.22
CA LYS A 562 -9.68 12.89 -7.03
C LYS A 562 -8.74 13.51 -6.00
N THR A 563 -7.44 13.21 -6.05
CA THR A 563 -6.46 13.67 -5.06
C THR A 563 -6.41 15.20 -4.89
N PRO A 564 -6.44 16.04 -5.95
CA PRO A 564 -6.45 17.49 -5.76
C PRO A 564 -7.69 18.00 -5.02
N GLU A 565 -8.85 17.34 -5.22
CA GLU A 565 -10.06 17.66 -4.48
C GLU A 565 -9.96 17.17 -3.02
N GLN A 566 -9.43 15.96 -2.79
CA GLN A 566 -9.20 15.44 -1.44
C GLN A 566 -8.29 16.35 -0.62
N ALA A 567 -7.23 16.90 -1.22
CA ALA A 567 -6.35 17.86 -0.55
C ALA A 567 -7.11 19.11 -0.10
N LEU A 568 -8.04 19.64 -0.90
CA LEU A 568 -8.90 20.76 -0.49
C LEU A 568 -9.80 20.38 0.69
N ARG A 569 -10.40 19.19 0.65
CA ARG A 569 -11.27 18.71 1.74
C ARG A 569 -10.50 18.59 3.05
N ILE A 570 -9.33 17.96 3.02
CA ILE A 570 -8.44 17.83 4.18
C ILE A 570 -8.03 19.22 4.68
N ALA A 571 -7.61 20.12 3.78
CA ALA A 571 -7.19 21.47 4.16
C ALA A 571 -8.32 22.27 4.83
N GLY A 572 -9.55 22.15 4.36
CA GLY A 572 -10.70 22.80 4.99
C GLY A 572 -11.05 22.20 6.36
N VAL A 573 -10.94 20.88 6.53
CA VAL A 573 -11.09 20.23 7.85
C VAL A 573 -10.02 20.73 8.83
N LEU A 574 -8.75 20.75 8.42
CA LEU A 574 -7.64 21.24 9.27
C LEU A 574 -7.82 22.73 9.60
N SER A 575 -8.24 23.55 8.64
CA SER A 575 -8.49 24.99 8.86
C SER A 575 -9.57 25.25 9.91
N LEU A 576 -10.69 24.50 9.87
CA LEU A 576 -11.77 24.65 10.85
C LEU A 576 -11.42 24.10 12.23
N LEU A 577 -10.61 23.05 12.28
CA LEU A 577 -10.04 22.55 13.54
C LEU A 577 -9.17 23.58 14.21
N GLU A 578 -8.33 24.29 13.46
CA GLU A 578 -7.45 25.33 14.01
C GLU A 578 -8.23 26.61 14.34
N SER A 579 -9.24 26.97 13.54
CA SER A 579 -10.15 28.08 13.81
C SER A 579 -11.51 27.90 13.12
N SER A 580 -12.59 27.79 13.91
CA SER A 580 -13.95 27.63 13.35
C SER A 580 -14.42 28.86 12.58
N ALA A 581 -13.81 30.02 12.82
CA ALA A 581 -14.07 31.27 12.14
C ALA A 581 -13.19 31.49 10.88
N ALA A 582 -12.24 30.60 10.58
CA ALA A 582 -11.32 30.75 9.44
C ALA A 582 -12.10 31.01 8.15
N GLN A 583 -11.78 32.06 7.40
CA GLN A 583 -12.42 32.36 6.10
C GLN A 583 -11.56 31.92 4.91
N GLU A 584 -10.28 31.67 5.16
CA GLU A 584 -9.26 31.42 4.16
C GLU A 584 -8.37 30.25 4.59
N ILE A 585 -7.91 29.48 3.61
CA ILE A 585 -6.94 28.40 3.76
C ILE A 585 -5.57 28.96 3.34
N ASP A 586 -4.62 28.93 4.26
CA ASP A 586 -3.24 29.35 4.02
C ASP A 586 -2.42 28.26 3.30
N ALA A 587 -1.29 28.66 2.71
CA ALA A 587 -0.43 27.76 1.95
C ALA A 587 0.18 26.63 2.78
N GLY A 588 0.46 26.88 4.07
CA GLY A 588 1.00 25.87 4.97
C GLY A 588 -0.02 24.78 5.25
N THR A 589 -1.25 25.15 5.57
CA THR A 589 -2.37 24.22 5.82
C THR A 589 -2.70 23.40 4.57
N LEU A 590 -2.70 24.02 3.39
CA LEU A 590 -2.84 23.28 2.14
C LEU A 590 -1.65 22.34 1.88
N GLY A 591 -0.42 22.76 2.17
CA GLY A 591 0.78 21.91 2.02
C GLY A 591 0.68 20.63 2.85
N ARG A 592 0.32 20.76 4.13
CA ARG A 592 0.08 19.59 5.01
C ARG A 592 -1.00 18.65 4.46
N ALA A 593 -2.10 19.24 3.98
CA ALA A 593 -3.20 18.48 3.39
C ALA A 593 -2.82 17.79 2.07
N ALA A 594 -1.95 18.40 1.27
CA ALA A 594 -1.41 17.83 0.05
C ALA A 594 -0.56 16.60 0.35
N GLU A 595 0.33 16.66 1.35
CA GLU A 595 1.15 15.52 1.79
C GLU A 595 0.29 14.35 2.27
N LEU A 596 -0.75 14.61 3.09
CA LEU A 596 -1.71 13.59 3.51
C LEU A 596 -2.42 12.94 2.31
N ALA A 597 -2.90 13.76 1.37
CA ALA A 597 -3.61 13.28 0.19
C ALA A 597 -2.69 12.47 -0.75
N LEU A 598 -1.44 12.90 -0.93
CA LEU A 598 -0.44 12.21 -1.75
C LEU A 598 0.00 10.89 -1.13
N TRP A 599 0.16 10.82 0.20
CA TRP A 599 0.45 9.56 0.89
C TRP A 599 -0.66 8.53 0.60
N HIS A 600 -1.93 8.91 0.74
CA HIS A 600 -3.06 8.02 0.42
C HIS A 600 -3.13 7.64 -1.07
N LEU A 601 -2.70 8.52 -1.99
CA LEU A 601 -2.61 8.20 -3.41
C LEU A 601 -1.49 7.18 -3.70
N ASN A 602 -0.31 7.39 -3.11
CA ASN A 602 0.81 6.44 -3.23
C ASN A 602 0.43 5.08 -2.65
N GLU A 603 -0.33 5.07 -1.56
CA GLU A 603 -0.87 3.85 -0.98
C GLU A 603 -1.84 3.14 -1.94
N ALA A 604 -2.73 3.88 -2.60
CA ALA A 604 -3.57 3.31 -3.64
C ALA A 604 -2.75 2.75 -4.81
N ALA A 605 -1.69 3.46 -5.25
CA ALA A 605 -0.78 3.00 -6.30
C ALA A 605 -0.05 1.71 -5.91
N ARG A 606 0.43 1.65 -4.66
CA ARG A 606 1.09 0.47 -4.07
C ARG A 606 0.16 -0.75 -4.09
N LEU A 607 -1.09 -0.56 -3.69
CA LEU A 607 -2.08 -1.63 -3.63
C LEU A 607 -2.57 -2.06 -5.01
N ALA A 608 -2.77 -1.12 -5.94
CA ALA A 608 -3.16 -1.43 -7.31
C ALA A 608 -2.05 -2.17 -8.08
N GLY A 609 -0.78 -1.84 -7.83
CA GLY A 609 0.37 -2.59 -8.37
C GLY A 609 0.44 -4.05 -7.93
N THR A 610 -0.33 -4.42 -6.89
CA THR A 610 -0.46 -5.81 -6.39
C THR A 610 -1.80 -6.48 -6.71
N ALA A 611 -2.78 -5.73 -7.21
CA ALA A 611 -4.15 -6.22 -7.46
C ALA A 611 -4.34 -6.90 -8.83
N GLU A 612 -3.36 -6.82 -9.74
CA GLU A 612 -3.31 -7.68 -10.94
C GLU A 612 -2.88 -9.11 -10.55
N LEU A 613 -3.66 -9.78 -9.70
CA LEU A 613 -3.53 -11.21 -9.53
C LEU A 613 -4.03 -11.87 -10.81
N SER A 614 -3.11 -12.51 -11.54
CA SER A 614 -3.46 -13.32 -12.69
C SER A 614 -4.49 -14.39 -12.26
N PRO A 615 -5.49 -14.72 -13.09
CA PRO A 615 -6.52 -15.72 -12.78
C PRO A 615 -5.95 -17.01 -12.16
N GLU A 616 -4.79 -17.42 -12.65
CA GLU A 616 -4.03 -18.62 -12.27
C GLU A 616 -3.59 -18.58 -10.79
N VAL A 617 -3.12 -17.43 -10.28
CA VAL A 617 -2.70 -17.28 -8.88
C VAL A 617 -3.92 -17.36 -7.95
N ARG A 618 -5.05 -16.75 -8.34
CA ARG A 618 -6.30 -16.81 -7.56
C ARG A 618 -6.86 -18.23 -7.51
N ASP A 619 -6.70 -18.97 -8.61
CA ASP A 619 -7.11 -20.37 -8.70
C ASP A 619 -6.18 -21.27 -7.86
N ALA A 620 -4.88 -21.02 -7.86
CA ALA A 620 -3.89 -21.68 -7.00
C ALA A 620 -4.21 -21.49 -5.51
N GLU A 621 -4.52 -20.27 -5.07
CA GLU A 621 -4.90 -19.97 -3.68
C GLU A 621 -6.17 -20.74 -3.26
N ALA A 622 -7.21 -20.73 -4.10
CA ALA A 622 -8.45 -21.44 -3.80
C ALA A 622 -8.23 -22.95 -3.68
N LEU A 623 -7.37 -23.51 -4.54
CA LEU A 623 -7.01 -24.93 -4.51
C LEU A 623 -6.19 -25.30 -3.26
N LEU A 624 -5.22 -24.47 -2.90
CA LEU A 624 -4.38 -24.64 -1.72
C LEU A 624 -5.20 -24.52 -0.42
N GLY A 625 -6.03 -23.48 -0.30
CA GLY A 625 -6.92 -23.28 0.84
C GLY A 625 -7.87 -24.45 1.04
N TRP A 626 -8.49 -24.94 -0.04
CA TRP A 626 -9.33 -26.14 0.04
C TRP A 626 -8.55 -27.38 0.50
N CYS A 627 -7.30 -27.55 0.06
CA CYS A 627 -6.46 -28.65 0.52
C CYS A 627 -6.15 -28.54 2.03
N HIS A 628 -5.84 -27.35 2.53
CA HIS A 628 -5.58 -27.11 3.95
C HIS A 628 -6.83 -27.31 4.81
N GLU A 629 -7.97 -26.71 4.43
CA GLU A 629 -9.26 -26.85 5.13
C GLU A 629 -9.71 -28.31 5.25
N THR A 630 -9.38 -29.12 4.25
CA THR A 630 -9.76 -30.54 4.20
C THR A 630 -8.67 -31.50 4.67
N GLY A 631 -7.53 -30.97 5.14
CA GLY A 631 -6.41 -31.76 5.65
C GLY A 631 -5.70 -32.63 4.60
N ARG A 632 -5.78 -32.26 3.32
CA ARG A 632 -5.15 -33.00 2.22
C ARG A 632 -3.65 -32.77 2.21
N THR A 633 -2.89 -33.85 2.41
CA THR A 633 -1.43 -33.86 2.24
C THR A 633 -1.00 -34.37 0.87
N ARG A 634 -1.93 -34.97 0.12
CA ARG A 634 -1.74 -35.44 -1.26
C ARG A 634 -2.96 -35.10 -2.11
N LEU A 635 -2.72 -34.64 -3.32
CA LEU A 635 -3.74 -34.26 -4.29
C LEU A 635 -3.56 -35.02 -5.60
N TYR A 636 -4.66 -35.39 -6.25
CA TYR A 636 -4.64 -35.93 -7.61
C TYR A 636 -5.77 -35.32 -8.44
N SER A 637 -5.58 -35.25 -9.75
CA SER A 637 -6.44 -34.47 -10.65
C SER A 637 -7.93 -34.79 -10.55
N THR A 638 -8.32 -36.07 -10.49
CA THR A 638 -9.74 -36.45 -10.38
C THR A 638 -10.39 -35.98 -9.07
N ASP A 639 -9.66 -35.95 -7.95
CA ASP A 639 -10.18 -35.48 -6.67
C ASP A 639 -10.43 -33.97 -6.70
N ALA A 640 -9.45 -33.20 -7.21
CA ALA A 640 -9.61 -31.76 -7.41
C ALA A 640 -10.78 -31.43 -8.35
N LEU A 641 -10.89 -32.12 -9.48
CA LEU A 641 -11.92 -31.85 -10.49
C LEU A 641 -13.34 -32.22 -10.02
N GLN A 642 -13.48 -33.20 -9.12
CA GLN A 642 -14.80 -33.64 -8.61
C GLN A 642 -15.22 -32.95 -7.32
N ARG A 643 -14.26 -32.72 -6.40
CA ARG A 643 -14.53 -32.29 -5.02
C ARG A 643 -13.90 -30.95 -4.67
N GLY A 644 -13.00 -30.44 -5.50
CA GLY A 644 -12.35 -29.15 -5.32
C GLY A 644 -13.29 -27.96 -5.48
N PRO A 645 -12.78 -26.73 -5.27
CA PRO A 645 -13.54 -25.50 -5.48
C PRO A 645 -14.12 -25.44 -6.88
N ALA A 646 -15.33 -24.87 -7.05
CA ALA A 646 -16.05 -24.86 -8.33
C ALA A 646 -15.20 -24.31 -9.50
N ARG A 647 -14.37 -23.30 -9.22
CA ARG A 647 -13.46 -22.67 -10.19
C ARG A 647 -12.30 -23.56 -10.67
N ILE A 648 -11.95 -24.60 -9.92
CA ILE A 648 -10.84 -25.52 -10.21
C ILE A 648 -11.33 -26.81 -10.89
N ARG A 649 -12.63 -26.96 -11.14
CA ARG A 649 -13.22 -28.19 -11.68
C ARG A 649 -13.07 -28.35 -13.19
N GLU A 650 -12.51 -27.35 -13.85
CA GLU A 650 -12.12 -27.38 -15.25
C GLU A 650 -10.64 -27.79 -15.35
N ARG A 651 -10.29 -28.61 -16.35
CA ARG A 651 -9.00 -29.30 -16.41
C ARG A 651 -7.84 -28.37 -16.75
N GLU A 652 -8.05 -27.41 -17.63
CA GLU A 652 -7.05 -26.40 -17.99
C GLU A 652 -6.75 -25.49 -16.79
N THR A 653 -7.80 -25.03 -16.11
CA THR A 653 -7.72 -24.18 -14.91
C THR A 653 -7.01 -24.89 -13.75
N PHE A 654 -7.32 -26.17 -13.51
CA PHE A 654 -6.59 -26.99 -12.52
C PHE A 654 -5.10 -27.12 -12.86
N THR A 655 -4.77 -27.31 -14.14
CA THR A 655 -3.38 -27.49 -14.58
C THR A 655 -2.57 -26.21 -14.38
N GLN A 656 -3.16 -25.05 -14.70
CA GLN A 656 -2.55 -23.74 -14.46
C GLN A 656 -2.36 -23.48 -12.97
N ALA A 657 -3.40 -23.69 -12.16
CA ALA A 657 -3.33 -23.53 -10.71
C ALA A 657 -2.28 -24.44 -10.06
N MET A 658 -2.18 -25.70 -10.49
CA MET A 658 -1.13 -26.61 -10.00
C MET A 658 0.27 -26.16 -10.41
N GLY A 659 0.45 -25.66 -11.62
CA GLY A 659 1.74 -25.13 -12.07
C GLY A 659 2.20 -23.91 -11.28
N GLU A 660 1.27 -23.06 -10.83
CA GLU A 660 1.54 -21.96 -9.90
C GLU A 660 1.97 -22.49 -8.51
N LEU A 661 1.25 -23.47 -7.96
CA LEU A 661 1.59 -24.08 -6.67
C LEU A 661 2.94 -24.79 -6.69
N GLU A 662 3.28 -25.47 -7.79
CA GLU A 662 4.58 -26.12 -7.98
C GLU A 662 5.71 -25.09 -8.06
N ARG A 663 5.50 -24.02 -8.84
CA ARG A 663 6.49 -22.94 -8.97
C ARG A 663 6.76 -22.23 -7.65
N ALA A 664 5.71 -21.98 -6.87
CA ALA A 664 5.80 -21.34 -5.56
C ALA A 664 6.19 -22.32 -4.43
N GLY A 665 6.45 -23.60 -4.74
CA GLY A 665 6.88 -24.60 -3.77
C GLY A 665 5.79 -25.15 -2.85
N TRP A 666 4.52 -24.76 -3.02
CA TRP A 666 3.37 -25.25 -2.23
C TRP A 666 2.92 -26.66 -2.62
N ALA A 667 3.30 -27.13 -3.81
CA ALA A 667 3.04 -28.48 -4.29
C ALA A 667 4.29 -29.12 -4.90
N GLU A 668 4.47 -30.41 -4.69
CA GLU A 668 5.58 -31.18 -5.26
C GLU A 668 5.04 -32.40 -6.01
N SER A 669 5.40 -32.56 -7.29
CA SER A 669 5.00 -33.72 -8.08
C SER A 669 5.62 -35.00 -7.52
N VAL A 670 4.80 -36.05 -7.36
CA VAL A 670 5.27 -37.36 -6.91
C VAL A 670 5.69 -38.19 -8.11
N GLU A 671 6.98 -38.38 -8.29
CA GLU A 671 7.56 -39.16 -9.39
C GLU A 671 7.04 -40.61 -9.38
N GLY A 672 6.55 -41.10 -10.53
CA GLY A 672 5.92 -42.42 -10.66
C GLY A 672 4.47 -42.52 -10.13
N GLY A 673 3.93 -41.44 -9.55
CA GLY A 673 2.59 -41.38 -8.98
C GLY A 673 2.48 -42.12 -7.64
N ALA A 674 1.24 -42.35 -7.18
CA ALA A 674 1.00 -43.04 -5.92
C ALA A 674 -0.28 -43.89 -5.95
N ILE A 675 -0.34 -44.92 -5.11
CA ILE A 675 -1.58 -45.65 -4.81
C ILE A 675 -2.38 -44.79 -3.85
N LEU A 676 -3.50 -44.25 -4.32
CA LEU A 676 -4.46 -43.48 -3.53
C LEU A 676 -5.86 -44.07 -3.77
N ASP A 677 -6.63 -44.23 -2.69
CA ASP A 677 -7.97 -44.84 -2.73
C ASP A 677 -8.01 -46.22 -3.43
N GLY A 678 -6.97 -47.03 -3.21
CA GLY A 678 -6.83 -48.39 -3.77
C GLY A 678 -6.54 -48.43 -5.28
N LYS A 679 -6.23 -47.30 -5.93
CA LYS A 679 -5.92 -47.23 -7.37
C LYS A 679 -4.59 -46.52 -7.61
N GLN A 680 -3.82 -47.01 -8.59
CA GLN A 680 -2.61 -46.31 -9.05
C GLN A 680 -3.01 -45.00 -9.76
N ARG A 681 -2.57 -43.87 -9.22
CA ARG A 681 -2.76 -42.54 -9.81
C ARG A 681 -1.42 -42.04 -10.36
N ARG A 682 -1.39 -41.65 -11.63
CA ARG A 682 -0.17 -41.23 -12.32
C ARG A 682 0.25 -39.78 -11.97
N ASN A 683 -0.72 -38.90 -11.77
CA ASN A 683 -0.46 -37.48 -11.48
C ASN A 683 -0.91 -37.20 -10.04
N VAL A 684 0.06 -37.17 -9.13
CA VAL A 684 -0.14 -36.98 -7.71
C VAL A 684 0.83 -35.89 -7.25
N TRP A 685 0.34 -34.99 -6.42
CA TRP A 685 1.13 -33.92 -5.83
C TRP A 685 1.10 -34.05 -4.31
N ARG A 686 2.25 -33.84 -3.66
CA ARG A 686 2.34 -33.62 -2.22
C ARG A 686 2.07 -32.15 -1.96
N ILE A 687 1.16 -31.84 -1.04
CA ILE A 687 0.82 -30.45 -0.69
C ILE A 687 1.54 -30.08 0.62
N VAL A 688 2.18 -28.92 0.64
CA VAL A 688 2.85 -28.41 1.84
C VAL A 688 1.79 -28.08 2.90
N PRO A 689 1.92 -28.54 4.16
CA PRO A 689 0.98 -28.22 5.23
C PRO A 689 0.92 -26.72 5.51
N GLY A 690 -0.26 -26.20 5.85
CA GLY A 690 -0.39 -24.80 6.29
C GLY A 690 0.33 -24.59 7.63
N SER A 691 1.12 -23.53 7.74
CA SER A 691 1.63 -23.04 9.03
C SER A 691 0.45 -22.57 9.88
N GLY A 692 0.20 -23.26 10.99
CA GLY A 692 -0.87 -22.96 11.94
C GLY A 692 -0.62 -21.73 12.79
#